data_AF-A0A8H4N425-F1
#
_entry.id   AF-A0A8H4N425-F1
#
_cell.length_a   1.000
_cell.length_b   1.000
_cell.length_c   1.000
_cell.angle_alpha   90.00
_cell.angle_beta   90.00
_cell.angle_gamma   90.00
#
_symmetry.space_group_name_H-M   'P 1'
#
loop_
_entity.id
_entity.type
_entity.pdbx_description
1 polymer ?
#
loop_
_entity_poly.entity_id
_entity_poly.type
_entity_poly.pdbx_seq_one_letter_code
_entity_poly.pdbx_strand_id
1 'polypeptide(L)'
;MFLHEEILAGDKPISRTVLSDMLVASKRAAPDYRYRTEKIVVDGDSMASRNIITVTPVEEFMGIKPTGETFEIPQHTFYEWEEGKIRVPAPAAALTTQELQSSLLFRRSFYVIVNKMASNRIQPDAPKFFNYPDPKNVDIPYKSPDAPKNPVVRGLPLYYGASLISSVGFIQNHLWSNTGFNRLRGRPELEDVPPRYDPTVIPITSNAEPSSAEYTAVTATENPRIPPADANGRFHSIHDYHEAYKGGRTTPTAVIEALLPLIRRNEPKPTPHATAWIELREDLILSAAAASTERYKSGKPLGVLDGVPVSVKDEVDVSGYKKRIGTTVDHSNGGRCETSFCVAQWEAAGAVVVGKTTMHELGLDTTNNNPNHGTPLNPYNPHYYTGGSSGGSGYAVGAGLLPFALGADGGGSIRIPANYCGVYGLKTSHGRVSGRPTPSLAASTGVLGPIAANMADLEVAYRVMAAPDALHASSSLFTSPTSPSALTTTTSPTRPKLLGICQPWLARADPPVRAAVQKTIDHLVSTRGYRTLDIHLPLLADGQSAHALTILSEIASGRPSTAGLTPANKVLISVGSRAGAVDLLQAQKVRALLMQHLAQLYRTHPGLVIVSPTTPNPGWHISGGPGDLKYGVSDGNMSIRSMEYVWLANFTGCPALSAPVGYADPVEGEGRVPVSVMGMGEWGSEDALLGFGYDVEEYLNGALEGGRQRPGAWVDVLKLAAEGPSK
;
A
#
# COMPACT_ATOMS: atom_id res chain seq x y z
N MET A 1 -20.77 -22.06 -12.24
CA MET A 1 -21.82 -22.01 -11.21
C MET A 1 -22.99 -22.92 -11.54
N PHE A 2 -23.59 -22.86 -12.74
CA PHE A 2 -24.60 -23.84 -13.19
C PHE A 2 -24.13 -25.32 -13.18
N LEU A 3 -22.83 -25.58 -13.40
CA LEU A 3 -22.23 -26.92 -13.35
C LEU A 3 -22.20 -27.58 -11.97
N HIS A 4 -22.46 -26.84 -10.88
CA HIS A 4 -22.30 -27.36 -9.52
C HIS A 4 -23.61 -27.97 -8.95
N GLU A 5 -24.78 -27.64 -9.52
CA GLU A 5 -26.06 -28.17 -9.04
C GLU A 5 -26.40 -29.54 -9.63
N GLU A 6 -26.07 -29.83 -10.89
CA GLU A 6 -26.43 -31.12 -11.52
C GLU A 6 -25.55 -32.31 -11.06
N ILE A 7 -24.34 -32.06 -10.56
CA ILE A 7 -23.42 -33.14 -10.14
C ILE A 7 -23.78 -33.70 -8.74
N LEU A 8 -24.55 -32.95 -7.94
CA LEU A 8 -24.94 -33.35 -6.57
C LEU A 8 -26.26 -34.12 -6.50
N ALA A 9 -27.00 -34.27 -7.60
CA ALA A 9 -28.17 -35.14 -7.66
C ALA A 9 -27.77 -36.51 -8.24
N GLY A 10 -27.40 -37.44 -7.36
CA GLY A 10 -27.20 -38.84 -7.74
C GLY A 10 -28.41 -39.38 -8.52
N ASP A 11 -28.13 -40.12 -9.59
CA ASP A 11 -29.06 -40.86 -10.46
C ASP A 11 -29.62 -40.20 -11.75
N LYS A 12 -28.94 -39.21 -12.36
CA LYS A 12 -29.27 -38.82 -13.76
C LYS A 12 -28.08 -38.82 -14.73
N PRO A 13 -28.27 -39.27 -15.99
CA PRO A 13 -27.23 -39.25 -17.01
C PRO A 13 -26.86 -37.80 -17.39
N ILE A 14 -25.56 -37.53 -17.46
CA ILE A 14 -24.98 -36.24 -17.83
C ILE A 14 -25.53 -35.79 -19.19
N SER A 15 -26.07 -34.57 -19.28
CA SER A 15 -26.67 -34.05 -20.52
C SER A 15 -25.63 -33.84 -21.62
N ARG A 16 -26.06 -33.94 -22.90
CA ARG A 16 -25.20 -33.71 -24.08
C ARG A 16 -24.54 -32.32 -24.08
N THR A 17 -25.17 -31.34 -23.44
CA THR A 17 -24.69 -29.96 -23.33
C THR A 17 -23.47 -29.85 -22.41
N VAL A 18 -23.48 -30.55 -21.28
CA VAL A 18 -22.35 -30.59 -20.33
C VAL A 18 -21.11 -31.24 -20.95
N LEU A 19 -21.31 -32.33 -21.71
CA LEU A 19 -20.23 -32.97 -22.46
C LEU A 19 -19.62 -32.06 -23.53
N SER A 20 -20.45 -31.23 -24.19
CA SER A 20 -20.00 -30.23 -25.16
C SER A 20 -19.13 -29.16 -24.50
N ASP A 21 -19.56 -28.64 -23.35
CA ASP A 21 -18.83 -27.59 -22.63
C ASP A 21 -17.50 -28.08 -22.06
N MET A 22 -17.46 -29.32 -21.57
CA MET A 22 -16.21 -29.98 -21.16
C MET A 22 -15.26 -30.16 -22.34
N LEU A 23 -15.77 -30.56 -23.52
CA LEU A 23 -14.94 -30.71 -24.73
C LEU A 23 -14.36 -29.37 -25.20
N VAL A 24 -15.13 -28.28 -25.10
CA VAL A 24 -14.68 -26.93 -25.45
C VAL A 24 -13.62 -26.42 -24.46
N ALA A 25 -13.80 -26.67 -23.16
CA ALA A 25 -12.81 -26.32 -22.14
C ALA A 25 -11.50 -27.11 -22.32
N SER A 26 -11.59 -28.41 -22.63
CA SER A 26 -10.42 -29.26 -22.90
C SER A 26 -9.68 -28.85 -24.18
N LYS A 27 -10.38 -28.53 -25.27
CA LYS A 27 -9.76 -28.00 -26.51
C LYS A 27 -9.06 -26.66 -26.29
N ARG A 28 -9.54 -25.81 -25.38
CA ARG A 28 -8.86 -24.56 -25.00
C ARG A 28 -7.60 -24.79 -24.17
N ALA A 29 -7.60 -25.82 -23.34
CA ALA A 29 -6.48 -26.14 -22.45
C ALA A 29 -5.33 -26.88 -23.15
N ALA A 30 -5.63 -27.66 -24.21
CA ALA A 30 -4.63 -28.41 -24.98
C ALA A 30 -5.04 -28.50 -26.47
N PRO A 31 -4.76 -27.46 -27.28
CA PRO A 31 -5.23 -27.37 -28.67
C PRO A 31 -4.59 -28.41 -29.62
N ASP A 32 -3.45 -28.99 -29.24
CA ASP A 32 -2.65 -29.91 -30.08
C ASP A 32 -3.10 -31.39 -30.00
N TYR A 33 -4.26 -31.66 -29.40
CA TYR A 33 -4.81 -33.01 -29.22
C TYR A 33 -6.14 -33.19 -29.94
N ARG A 34 -6.40 -34.40 -30.47
CA ARG A 34 -7.73 -34.79 -30.98
C ARG A 34 -8.53 -35.46 -29.87
N TYR A 35 -9.81 -35.07 -29.76
CA TYR A 35 -10.75 -35.55 -28.76
C TYR A 35 -11.89 -36.32 -29.46
N ARG A 36 -12.13 -37.57 -29.06
CA ARG A 36 -13.27 -38.38 -29.52
C ARG A 36 -14.13 -38.81 -28.34
N THR A 37 -15.44 -38.67 -28.48
CA THR A 37 -16.41 -39.17 -27.50
C THR A 37 -17.05 -40.43 -28.04
N GLU A 38 -16.92 -41.54 -27.32
CA GLU A 38 -17.62 -42.78 -27.65
C GLU A 38 -18.63 -43.13 -26.56
N LYS A 39 -19.83 -43.52 -26.99
CA LYS A 39 -20.89 -44.04 -26.11
C LYS A 39 -20.79 -45.55 -26.16
N ILE A 40 -20.32 -46.16 -25.09
CA ILE A 40 -20.27 -47.62 -24.98
C ILE A 40 -21.55 -48.07 -24.26
N VAL A 41 -22.32 -48.94 -24.92
CA VAL A 41 -23.41 -49.69 -24.28
C VAL A 41 -22.80 -51.00 -23.81
N VAL A 42 -22.79 -51.23 -22.50
CA VAL A 42 -22.31 -52.47 -21.91
C VAL A 42 -23.53 -53.39 -21.78
N ASP A 43 -23.55 -54.50 -22.52
CA ASP A 43 -24.59 -55.52 -22.36
C ASP A 43 -24.35 -56.30 -21.05
N GLY A 44 -25.40 -56.37 -20.22
CA GLY A 44 -25.43 -57.13 -18.96
C GLY A 44 -25.97 -56.31 -17.77
N ASP A 45 -27.29 -56.37 -17.57
CA ASP A 45 -28.08 -56.11 -16.34
C ASP A 45 -27.77 -54.90 -15.42
N SER A 46 -27.05 -53.88 -15.89
CA SER A 46 -27.05 -52.56 -15.25
C SER A 46 -27.28 -51.45 -16.26
N MET A 47 -28.32 -50.62 -16.04
CA MET A 47 -28.61 -49.41 -16.83
C MET A 47 -27.58 -48.29 -16.56
N ALA A 48 -26.30 -48.55 -16.78
CA ALA A 48 -25.24 -47.55 -16.67
C ALA A 48 -24.60 -47.30 -18.04
N SER A 49 -25.12 -46.35 -18.81
CA SER A 49 -24.40 -45.83 -19.98
C SER A 49 -23.22 -44.99 -19.51
N ARG A 50 -21.98 -45.37 -19.86
CA ARG A 50 -20.77 -44.58 -19.56
C ARG A 50 -20.28 -43.89 -20.84
N ASN A 51 -20.01 -42.60 -20.74
CA ASN A 51 -19.38 -41.83 -21.81
C ASN A 51 -17.87 -41.81 -21.57
N ILE A 52 -17.08 -42.25 -22.55
CA ILE A 52 -15.62 -42.24 -22.48
C ILE A 52 -15.08 -41.15 -23.42
N ILE A 53 -14.17 -40.32 -22.92
CA ILE A 53 -13.43 -39.34 -23.72
C ILE A 53 -12.04 -39.92 -23.95
N THR A 54 -11.73 -40.23 -25.20
CA THR A 54 -10.41 -40.70 -25.61
C THR A 54 -9.61 -39.52 -26.16
N VAL A 55 -8.39 -39.35 -25.65
CA VAL A 55 -7.47 -38.27 -26.04
C VAL A 55 -6.27 -38.91 -26.74
N THR A 56 -5.99 -38.50 -27.97
CA THR A 56 -4.87 -39.05 -28.75
C THR A 56 -3.98 -37.89 -29.23
N PRO A 57 -2.64 -37.97 -29.07
CA PRO A 57 -1.72 -36.97 -29.60
C PRO A 57 -1.76 -36.94 -31.13
N VAL A 58 -1.58 -35.76 -31.73
CA VAL A 58 -1.48 -35.63 -33.19
C VAL A 58 -0.07 -36.03 -33.63
N GLU A 59 0.05 -37.22 -34.23
CA GLU A 59 1.26 -37.66 -34.94
C GLU A 59 1.42 -36.90 -36.26
N GLU A 60 1.99 -35.69 -36.24
CA GLU A 60 2.56 -35.11 -37.46
C GLU A 60 3.48 -33.91 -37.14
N PHE A 61 4.66 -34.17 -36.58
CA PHE A 61 5.84 -33.33 -36.80
C PHE A 61 7.10 -34.16 -36.55
N MET A 62 7.98 -34.21 -37.56
CA MET A 62 9.22 -35.01 -37.68
C MET A 62 9.04 -36.41 -38.27
N GLY A 63 9.29 -36.49 -39.59
CA GLY A 63 9.19 -37.71 -40.40
C GLY A 63 10.12 -38.84 -39.97
N ILE A 64 9.62 -39.69 -39.07
CA ILE A 64 10.18 -41.01 -38.77
C ILE A 64 9.18 -42.05 -39.27
N LYS A 65 9.62 -42.93 -40.18
CA LYS A 65 8.83 -44.07 -40.66
C LYS A 65 8.58 -45.06 -39.51
N PRO A 66 7.37 -45.64 -39.37
CA PRO A 66 7.08 -46.58 -38.31
C PRO A 66 7.69 -47.96 -38.61
N THR A 67 8.58 -48.42 -37.75
CA THR A 67 8.78 -49.86 -37.54
C THR A 67 7.59 -50.34 -36.71
N GLY A 68 6.81 -51.26 -37.27
CA GLY A 68 5.55 -51.71 -36.69
C GLY A 68 5.73 -52.36 -35.31
N GLU A 69 5.36 -51.64 -34.26
CA GLU A 69 5.02 -52.20 -32.96
C GLU A 69 3.70 -51.57 -32.50
N THR A 70 2.68 -52.42 -32.37
CA THR A 70 1.37 -52.06 -31.84
C THR A 70 1.44 -52.09 -30.31
N PHE A 71 1.22 -50.95 -29.64
CA PHE A 71 1.13 -50.91 -28.17
C PHE A 71 -0.33 -51.12 -27.73
N GLU A 72 -0.62 -52.25 -27.11
CA GLU A 72 -1.85 -52.46 -26.34
C GLU A 72 -1.73 -51.78 -24.97
N ILE A 73 -2.66 -50.87 -24.65
CA ILE A 73 -2.78 -50.29 -23.31
C ILE A 73 -3.63 -51.25 -22.45
N PRO A 74 -3.13 -51.74 -21.30
CA PRO A 74 -3.91 -52.62 -20.43
C PRO A 74 -5.16 -51.92 -19.88
N GLN A 75 -6.29 -52.60 -19.96
CA GLN A 75 -7.54 -52.16 -19.36
C GLN A 75 -7.50 -52.27 -17.81
N HIS A 76 -8.01 -51.21 -17.18
CA HIS A 76 -8.61 -51.14 -15.82
C HIS A 76 -7.71 -50.96 -14.58
N THR A 77 -7.86 -49.79 -13.93
CA THR A 77 -7.71 -49.63 -12.48
C THR A 77 -9.03 -49.06 -11.92
N PHE A 78 -9.76 -49.86 -11.13
CA PHE A 78 -10.99 -49.45 -10.46
C PHE A 78 -10.67 -48.88 -9.06
N TYR A 79 -11.35 -47.80 -8.66
CA TYR A 79 -11.31 -47.25 -7.29
C TYR A 79 -12.69 -47.47 -6.65
N GLU A 80 -12.74 -48.09 -5.47
CA GLU A 80 -13.95 -48.23 -4.67
C GLU A 80 -14.00 -47.18 -3.56
N TRP A 81 -15.21 -46.70 -3.26
CA TRP A 81 -15.47 -45.63 -2.30
C TRP A 81 -16.36 -46.17 -1.18
N GLU A 82 -15.84 -46.24 0.04
CA GLU A 82 -16.61 -46.62 1.25
C GLU A 82 -16.17 -45.75 2.44
N GLU A 83 -17.14 -45.18 3.16
CA GLU A 83 -16.99 -44.43 4.42
C GLU A 83 -15.84 -43.41 4.49
N GLY A 84 -15.69 -42.59 3.44
CA GLY A 84 -14.80 -41.42 3.48
C GLY A 84 -13.30 -41.72 3.50
N LYS A 85 -12.87 -42.95 3.17
CA LYS A 85 -11.46 -43.30 2.94
C LYS A 85 -11.28 -44.01 1.61
N ILE A 86 -10.33 -43.53 0.79
CA ILE A 86 -9.94 -44.22 -0.45
C ILE A 86 -9.04 -45.40 -0.08
N ARG A 87 -9.48 -46.63 -0.38
CA ARG A 87 -8.59 -47.80 -0.36
C ARG A 87 -8.07 -48.07 -1.78
N VAL A 88 -6.76 -48.26 -1.88
CA VAL A 88 -6.08 -48.67 -3.12
C VAL A 88 -5.77 -50.17 -2.97
N PRO A 89 -6.25 -51.06 -3.85
CA PRO A 89 -5.81 -52.46 -3.83
C PRO A 89 -4.32 -52.54 -4.19
N ALA A 90 -3.58 -53.45 -3.53
CA ALA A 90 -2.18 -53.68 -3.86
C ALA A 90 -2.03 -54.19 -5.30
N PRO A 91 -1.04 -53.72 -6.09
CA PRO A 91 -0.94 -54.07 -7.49
C PRO A 91 -0.44 -55.51 -7.64
N ALA A 92 -1.21 -56.33 -8.37
CA ALA A 92 -0.69 -57.54 -8.97
C ALA A 92 0.18 -57.16 -10.18
N ALA A 93 1.48 -57.46 -10.09
CA ALA A 93 2.50 -57.51 -11.15
C ALA A 93 2.92 -56.19 -11.85
N ALA A 94 4.23 -55.92 -11.74
CA ALA A 94 5.15 -55.18 -12.61
C ALA A 94 4.61 -54.00 -13.46
N LEU A 95 4.60 -52.80 -12.88
CA LEU A 95 4.59 -51.54 -13.64
C LEU A 95 6.03 -51.10 -13.93
N THR A 96 6.26 -50.54 -15.12
CA THR A 96 7.56 -49.98 -15.51
C THR A 96 7.80 -48.61 -14.82
N THR A 97 9.07 -48.20 -14.68
CA THR A 97 9.48 -46.96 -13.99
C THR A 97 8.80 -45.69 -14.53
N GLN A 98 8.43 -45.68 -15.81
CA GLN A 98 7.79 -44.55 -16.49
C GLN A 98 6.30 -44.44 -16.17
N GLU A 99 5.60 -45.57 -16.01
CA GLU A 99 4.19 -45.62 -15.60
C GLU A 99 4.00 -45.20 -14.14
N LEU A 100 4.97 -45.54 -13.28
CA LEU A 100 5.03 -45.06 -11.90
C LEU A 100 5.19 -43.53 -11.81
N GLN A 101 6.01 -42.93 -12.68
CA GLN A 101 6.21 -41.47 -12.71
C GLN A 101 4.95 -40.71 -13.18
N SER A 102 4.28 -41.18 -14.23
CA SER A 102 3.03 -40.59 -14.73
C SER A 102 1.89 -40.72 -13.72
N SER A 103 1.78 -41.87 -13.04
CA SER A 103 0.83 -42.12 -11.95
C SER A 103 1.08 -41.20 -10.74
N LEU A 104 2.34 -40.96 -10.37
CA LEU A 104 2.71 -40.05 -9.28
C LEU A 104 2.41 -38.58 -9.60
N LEU A 105 2.67 -38.14 -10.84
CA LEU A 105 2.34 -36.80 -11.31
C LEU A 105 0.82 -36.57 -11.33
N PHE A 106 0.05 -37.55 -11.82
CA PHE A 106 -1.41 -37.46 -11.85
C PHE A 106 -2.00 -37.50 -10.42
N ARG A 107 -1.49 -38.38 -9.55
CA ARG A 107 -1.88 -38.44 -8.13
C ARG A 107 -1.59 -37.13 -7.41
N ARG A 108 -0.45 -36.47 -7.65
CA ARG A 108 -0.14 -35.15 -7.06
C ARG A 108 -1.10 -34.07 -7.56
N SER A 109 -1.35 -33.99 -8.87
CA SER A 109 -2.26 -33.00 -9.44
C SER A 109 -3.70 -33.18 -8.95
N PHE A 110 -4.20 -34.42 -8.87
CA PHE A 110 -5.56 -34.69 -8.42
C PHE A 110 -5.73 -34.49 -6.91
N TYR A 111 -4.73 -34.90 -6.11
CA TYR A 111 -4.75 -34.69 -4.65
C TYR A 111 -4.65 -33.21 -4.27
N VAL A 112 -3.94 -32.40 -5.07
CA VAL A 112 -3.92 -30.93 -4.94
C VAL A 112 -5.27 -30.33 -5.29
N ILE A 113 -5.92 -30.76 -6.38
CA ILE A 113 -7.24 -30.25 -6.79
C ILE A 113 -8.31 -30.59 -5.74
N VAL A 114 -8.35 -31.83 -5.26
CA VAL A 114 -9.35 -32.28 -4.27
C VAL A 114 -9.12 -31.66 -2.89
N ASN A 115 -7.87 -31.47 -2.44
CA ASN A 115 -7.61 -30.75 -1.18
C ASN A 115 -7.89 -29.25 -1.28
N LYS A 116 -7.66 -28.63 -2.45
CA LYS A 116 -8.01 -27.21 -2.69
C LYS A 116 -9.53 -27.00 -2.72
N MET A 117 -10.29 -28.03 -3.08
CA MET A 117 -11.76 -28.06 -2.95
C MET A 117 -12.23 -28.38 -1.53
N ALA A 118 -11.55 -29.28 -0.80
CA ALA A 118 -11.93 -29.69 0.55
C ALA A 118 -11.53 -28.69 1.65
N SER A 119 -10.48 -27.87 1.45
CA SER A 119 -10.07 -26.79 2.37
C SER A 119 -10.99 -25.56 2.33
N ASN A 120 -11.90 -25.54 1.35
CA ASN A 120 -13.02 -24.61 1.22
C ASN A 120 -14.28 -25.16 1.92
N ARG A 121 -14.17 -25.61 3.17
CA ARG A 121 -15.33 -25.62 4.07
C ARG A 121 -15.68 -24.17 4.41
N ILE A 122 -16.39 -23.55 3.49
CA ILE A 122 -16.75 -22.14 3.42
C ILE A 122 -17.92 -21.90 4.38
N GLN A 123 -17.74 -20.98 5.34
CA GLN A 123 -18.86 -20.17 5.83
C GLN A 123 -19.41 -19.41 4.61
N PRO A 124 -20.70 -19.55 4.25
CA PRO A 124 -21.27 -19.07 2.99
C PRO A 124 -20.97 -17.60 2.63
N ASP A 125 -20.63 -16.77 3.62
CA ASP A 125 -20.52 -15.30 3.50
C ASP A 125 -19.08 -14.74 3.63
N ALA A 126 -18.03 -15.57 3.63
CA ALA A 126 -16.67 -15.06 3.70
C ALA A 126 -16.24 -14.37 2.37
N PRO A 127 -15.64 -13.17 2.41
CA PRO A 127 -15.18 -12.49 1.20
C PRO A 127 -14.19 -13.37 0.44
N LYS A 128 -14.42 -13.51 -0.87
CA LYS A 128 -13.48 -14.19 -1.75
C LYS A 128 -12.35 -13.22 -2.07
N PHE A 129 -11.17 -13.73 -2.41
CA PHE A 129 -10.01 -12.92 -2.71
C PHE A 129 -9.27 -13.47 -3.93
N PHE A 130 -8.74 -12.59 -4.76
CA PHE A 130 -7.73 -12.89 -5.74
C PHE A 130 -6.36 -12.89 -5.05
N ASN A 131 -5.56 -13.92 -5.32
CA ASN A 131 -4.19 -14.06 -4.83
C ASN A 131 -4.03 -14.07 -3.28
N TYR A 132 -5.05 -14.47 -2.53
CA TYR A 132 -4.94 -14.59 -1.06
C TYR A 132 -3.86 -15.62 -0.69
N PRO A 133 -2.94 -15.30 0.25
CA PRO A 133 -1.92 -16.26 0.69
C PRO A 133 -2.54 -17.49 1.34
N ASP A 134 -1.97 -18.67 1.12
CA ASP A 134 -2.37 -19.88 1.85
C ASP A 134 -2.13 -19.67 3.35
N PRO A 135 -3.19 -19.69 4.20
CA PRO A 135 -3.03 -19.43 5.62
C PRO A 135 -2.10 -20.45 6.30
N LYS A 136 -1.07 -19.96 6.98
CA LYS A 136 -0.12 -20.79 7.73
C LYS A 136 0.25 -20.12 9.03
N ASN A 137 0.02 -20.78 10.17
CA ASN A 137 0.60 -20.32 11.42
C ASN A 137 2.12 -20.55 11.39
N VAL A 138 2.89 -19.55 11.78
CA VAL A 138 4.36 -19.58 11.75
C VAL A 138 4.80 -19.22 13.17
N ASP A 139 5.26 -20.22 13.89
CA ASP A 139 5.65 -20.12 15.30
C ASP A 139 7.16 -19.96 15.42
N ILE A 140 7.64 -18.74 15.13
CA ILE A 140 9.06 -18.38 15.23
C ILE A 140 9.18 -17.31 16.32
N PRO A 141 9.79 -17.61 17.47
CA PRO A 141 9.87 -16.67 18.58
C PRO A 141 10.39 -15.29 18.17
N TYR A 142 9.83 -14.25 18.79
CA TYR A 142 10.27 -12.89 18.54
C TYR A 142 11.75 -12.72 18.91
N LYS A 143 12.52 -12.13 17.98
CA LYS A 143 13.91 -11.75 18.21
C LYS A 143 14.06 -10.26 17.96
N SER A 144 14.54 -9.54 18.97
CA SER A 144 14.89 -8.13 18.82
C SER A 144 16.00 -7.97 17.76
N PRO A 145 15.92 -6.93 16.90
CA PRO A 145 17.02 -6.53 16.04
C PRO A 145 18.33 -6.36 16.82
N ASP A 146 19.45 -6.71 16.17
CA ASP A 146 20.78 -6.51 16.72
C ASP A 146 21.05 -5.01 16.99
N ALA A 147 21.96 -4.74 17.92
CA ALA A 147 22.36 -3.37 18.23
C ALA A 147 22.90 -2.65 16.97
N PRO A 148 22.55 -1.37 16.77
CA PRO A 148 23.04 -0.60 15.63
C PRO A 148 24.57 -0.47 15.67
N LYS A 149 25.21 -0.70 14.52
CA LYS A 149 26.68 -0.66 14.36
C LYS A 149 27.15 0.27 13.25
N ASN A 150 26.24 0.81 12.44
CA ASN A 150 26.61 1.65 11.30
C ASN A 150 27.10 3.03 11.78
N PRO A 151 28.20 3.56 11.24
CA PRO A 151 28.64 4.91 11.56
C PRO A 151 27.66 5.94 10.99
N VAL A 152 27.44 7.01 11.74
CA VAL A 152 26.73 8.20 11.24
C VAL A 152 27.73 9.10 10.54
N VAL A 153 27.50 9.42 9.27
CA VAL A 153 28.40 10.27 8.47
C VAL A 153 27.64 11.53 8.04
N ARG A 154 28.24 12.70 8.29
CA ARG A 154 27.61 14.03 8.09
C ARG A 154 28.60 15.01 7.47
N GLY A 155 28.09 16.15 7.00
CA GLY A 155 28.90 17.30 6.59
C GLY A 155 29.90 17.02 5.46
N LEU A 156 31.05 17.69 5.50
CA LEU A 156 32.11 17.53 4.48
C LEU A 156 32.64 16.10 4.35
N PRO A 157 32.83 15.31 5.43
CA PRO A 157 33.18 13.90 5.31
C PRO A 157 32.18 13.09 4.46
N LEU A 158 30.88 13.31 4.64
CA LEU A 158 29.86 12.67 3.80
C LEU A 158 29.95 13.17 2.35
N TYR A 159 30.04 14.48 2.16
CA TYR A 159 30.07 15.11 0.84
C TYR A 159 31.19 14.57 -0.06
N TYR A 160 32.42 14.56 0.45
CA TYR A 160 33.58 14.04 -0.31
C TYR A 160 33.65 12.52 -0.30
N GLY A 161 33.36 11.89 0.85
CA GLY A 161 33.40 10.44 1.02
C GLY A 161 32.41 9.71 0.12
N ALA A 162 31.22 10.27 -0.11
CA ALA A 162 30.21 9.70 -1.01
C ALA A 162 30.74 9.54 -2.44
N SER A 163 31.50 10.52 -2.94
CA SER A 163 32.09 10.45 -4.29
C SER A 163 33.13 9.33 -4.39
N LEU A 164 33.98 9.16 -3.36
CA LEU A 164 34.92 8.04 -3.28
C LEU A 164 34.20 6.69 -3.24
N ILE A 165 33.22 6.54 -2.33
CA ILE A 165 32.44 5.30 -2.18
C ILE A 165 31.77 4.93 -3.50
N SER A 166 31.10 5.88 -4.16
CA SER A 166 30.40 5.63 -5.43
C SER A 166 31.31 5.32 -6.61
N SER A 167 32.60 5.64 -6.52
CA SER A 167 33.57 5.41 -7.60
C SER A 167 34.39 4.12 -7.42
N VAL A 168 34.49 3.58 -6.19
CA VAL A 168 35.36 2.44 -5.88
C VAL A 168 34.54 1.19 -5.56
N GLY A 169 34.46 0.27 -6.54
CA GLY A 169 33.65 -0.95 -6.42
C GLY A 169 34.02 -1.87 -5.24
N PHE A 170 35.29 -1.94 -4.85
CA PHE A 170 35.73 -2.71 -3.69
C PHE A 170 35.11 -2.18 -2.38
N ILE A 171 35.06 -0.86 -2.20
CA ILE A 171 34.45 -0.22 -1.03
C ILE A 171 32.94 -0.52 -1.01
N GLN A 172 32.27 -0.43 -2.15
CA GLN A 172 30.84 -0.74 -2.27
C GLN A 172 30.53 -2.18 -1.87
N ASN A 173 31.32 -3.16 -2.34
CA ASN A 173 31.15 -4.57 -2.00
C ASN A 173 31.42 -4.83 -0.51
N HIS A 174 32.43 -4.18 0.08
CA HIS A 174 32.72 -4.29 1.50
C HIS A 174 31.57 -3.73 2.36
N LEU A 175 31.08 -2.52 2.03
CA LEU A 175 29.93 -1.92 2.70
C LEU A 175 28.67 -2.77 2.57
N TRP A 176 28.39 -3.29 1.36
CA TRP A 176 27.28 -4.20 1.13
C TRP A 176 27.37 -5.45 2.02
N SER A 177 28.54 -6.07 2.09
CA SER A 177 28.77 -7.28 2.90
C SER A 177 28.56 -7.04 4.40
N ASN A 178 28.75 -5.80 4.87
CA ASN A 178 28.56 -5.40 6.26
C ASN A 178 27.11 -5.02 6.61
N THR A 179 26.21 -4.88 5.63
CA THR A 179 24.79 -4.52 5.87
C THR A 179 24.01 -5.59 6.64
N GLY A 180 24.49 -6.85 6.60
CA GLY A 180 23.81 -7.99 7.19
C GLY A 180 22.65 -8.54 6.34
N PHE A 181 22.45 -8.07 5.10
CA PHE A 181 21.39 -8.61 4.23
C PHE A 181 21.60 -10.08 3.82
N ASN A 182 22.84 -10.58 3.87
CA ASN A 182 23.16 -11.98 3.64
C ASN A 182 22.69 -12.93 4.77
N ARG A 183 22.23 -12.41 5.91
CA ARG A 183 21.79 -13.23 7.07
C ARG A 183 20.57 -14.11 6.80
N LEU A 184 19.85 -13.85 5.71
CA LEU A 184 18.71 -14.67 5.29
C LEU A 184 19.14 -15.96 4.59
N ARG A 185 20.41 -16.08 4.18
CA ARG A 185 20.94 -17.29 3.53
C ARG A 185 21.05 -18.43 4.55
N GLY A 186 20.68 -19.64 4.12
CA GLY A 186 20.80 -20.85 4.94
C GLY A 186 19.86 -20.91 6.14
N ARG A 187 18.78 -20.11 6.14
CA ARG A 187 17.74 -20.18 7.16
C ARG A 187 16.83 -21.39 6.94
N PRO A 188 16.75 -22.34 7.89
CA PRO A 188 15.90 -23.52 7.75
C PRO A 188 14.43 -23.17 7.52
N GLU A 189 13.96 -22.07 8.11
CA GLU A 189 12.57 -21.64 8.00
C GLU A 189 12.18 -21.25 6.57
N LEU A 190 13.16 -20.96 5.69
CA LEU A 190 12.96 -20.53 4.31
C LEU A 190 13.20 -21.64 3.27
N GLU A 191 13.69 -22.82 3.65
CA GLU A 191 14.10 -23.86 2.68
C GLU A 191 12.95 -24.25 1.73
N ASP A 192 11.79 -24.58 2.30
CA ASP A 192 10.60 -25.05 1.57
C ASP A 192 9.59 -23.95 1.23
N VAL A 193 9.99 -22.68 1.35
CA VAL A 193 9.11 -21.54 1.05
C VAL A 193 9.39 -21.04 -0.37
N PRO A 194 8.40 -21.03 -1.28
CA PRO A 194 8.57 -20.40 -2.58
C PRO A 194 8.62 -18.87 -2.43
N PRO A 195 9.47 -18.16 -3.20
CA PRO A 195 9.52 -16.71 -3.15
C PRO A 195 8.22 -16.10 -3.70
N ARG A 196 7.70 -15.08 -3.01
CA ARG A 196 6.55 -14.28 -3.48
C ARG A 196 7.02 -12.86 -3.80
N TYR A 197 6.82 -12.42 -5.04
CA TYR A 197 7.25 -11.09 -5.50
C TYR A 197 6.12 -10.06 -5.51
N ASP A 198 4.90 -10.48 -5.80
CA ASP A 198 3.74 -9.60 -5.85
C ASP A 198 2.94 -9.70 -4.55
N PRO A 199 2.86 -8.62 -3.75
CA PRO A 199 2.08 -8.60 -2.52
C PRO A 199 0.59 -8.29 -2.76
N THR A 200 0.16 -8.08 -4.01
CA THR A 200 -1.23 -7.73 -4.34
C THR A 200 -2.18 -8.85 -3.94
N VAL A 201 -3.20 -8.50 -3.15
CA VAL A 201 -4.33 -9.34 -2.78
C VAL A 201 -5.58 -8.49 -2.92
N ILE A 202 -6.58 -8.97 -3.65
CA ILE A 202 -7.74 -8.17 -4.06
C ILE A 202 -9.01 -8.86 -3.56
N PRO A 203 -9.86 -8.22 -2.76
CA PRO A 203 -11.18 -8.76 -2.44
C PRO A 203 -12.03 -8.89 -3.72
N ILE A 204 -12.62 -10.06 -3.93
CA ILE A 204 -13.58 -10.37 -4.98
C ILE A 204 -14.97 -10.40 -4.34
N THR A 205 -15.86 -9.51 -4.75
CA THR A 205 -17.27 -9.58 -4.36
C THR A 205 -17.97 -10.68 -5.15
N SER A 206 -18.65 -11.61 -4.46
CA SER A 206 -19.32 -12.75 -5.09
C SER A 206 -20.67 -12.43 -5.72
N ASN A 207 -21.31 -11.30 -5.39
CA ASN A 207 -22.66 -10.94 -5.84
C ASN A 207 -22.87 -9.41 -5.84
N ALA A 208 -22.03 -8.64 -6.54
CA ALA A 208 -22.49 -7.31 -6.93
C ALA A 208 -23.27 -7.49 -8.23
N GLU A 209 -24.60 -7.46 -8.18
CA GLU A 209 -25.30 -6.89 -9.33
C GLU A 209 -24.63 -5.53 -9.58
N PRO A 210 -24.27 -5.19 -10.83
CA PRO A 210 -23.73 -3.88 -11.12
C PRO A 210 -24.76 -2.88 -10.59
N SER A 211 -24.42 -2.20 -9.50
CA SER A 211 -25.16 -1.03 -9.06
C SER A 211 -25.24 -0.15 -10.29
N SER A 212 -26.44 0.01 -10.84
CA SER A 212 -26.71 0.91 -11.97
C SER A 212 -26.46 2.37 -11.60
N ALA A 213 -26.16 2.68 -10.34
CA ALA A 213 -25.60 3.96 -9.95
C ALA A 213 -24.08 3.96 -10.25
N GLU A 214 -23.69 4.77 -11.24
CA GLU A 214 -22.29 5.07 -11.52
C GLU A 214 -21.62 5.62 -10.26
N TYR A 215 -20.52 5.01 -9.84
CA TYR A 215 -19.67 5.57 -8.79
C TYR A 215 -19.05 6.87 -9.29
N THR A 216 -19.57 8.00 -8.81
CA THR A 216 -19.10 9.34 -9.18
C THR A 216 -18.38 10.00 -8.00
N ALA A 217 -17.54 11.00 -8.29
CA ALA A 217 -16.92 11.83 -7.25
C ALA A 217 -17.96 12.47 -6.30
N VAL A 218 -19.18 12.73 -6.77
CA VAL A 218 -20.29 13.22 -5.95
C VAL A 218 -20.71 12.15 -4.94
N THR A 219 -21.04 10.94 -5.39
CA THR A 219 -21.43 9.83 -4.49
C THR A 219 -20.32 9.38 -3.53
N ALA A 220 -19.05 9.59 -3.92
CA ALA A 220 -17.87 9.30 -3.11
C ALA A 220 -17.70 10.26 -1.92
N THR A 221 -18.37 11.43 -1.95
CA THR A 221 -18.16 12.53 -1.00
C THR A 221 -19.42 12.95 -0.25
N GLU A 222 -20.51 12.18 -0.34
CA GLU A 222 -21.73 12.42 0.40
C GLU A 222 -21.56 12.24 1.92
N ASN A 223 -22.18 13.13 2.71
CA ASN A 223 -22.25 13.08 4.18
C ASN A 223 -20.91 12.90 4.91
N PRO A 224 -19.91 13.77 4.69
CA PRO A 224 -18.64 13.68 5.40
C PRO A 224 -18.83 13.85 6.90
N ARG A 225 -18.17 13.01 7.70
CA ARG A 225 -18.16 13.10 9.17
C ARG A 225 -17.17 14.16 9.63
N ILE A 226 -17.53 15.43 9.49
CA ILE A 226 -16.64 16.57 9.75
C ILE A 226 -16.40 16.70 11.27
N PRO A 227 -15.16 17.01 11.71
CA PRO A 227 -14.90 17.31 13.12
C PRO A 227 -15.77 18.48 13.63
N PRO A 228 -16.24 18.48 14.89
CA PRO A 228 -17.06 19.54 15.46
C PRO A 228 -16.44 20.93 15.26
N ALA A 229 -17.26 21.92 14.89
CA ALA A 229 -16.76 23.27 14.56
C ALA A 229 -16.05 23.98 15.73
N ASP A 230 -16.40 23.61 16.96
CA ASP A 230 -15.85 24.11 18.23
C ASP A 230 -14.69 23.27 18.77
N ALA A 231 -14.25 22.22 18.06
CA ALA A 231 -13.13 21.39 18.49
C ALA A 231 -11.83 22.22 18.56
N ASN A 232 -11.14 22.13 19.70
CA ASN A 232 -9.91 22.89 19.94
C ASN A 232 -8.83 22.53 18.90
N GLY A 233 -8.17 23.55 18.35
CA GLY A 233 -7.09 23.37 17.37
C GLY A 233 -7.51 22.67 16.06
N ARG A 234 -8.80 22.61 15.74
CA ARG A 234 -9.33 22.03 14.49
C ARG A 234 -8.68 22.64 13.25
N PHE A 235 -8.33 21.83 12.26
CA PHE A 235 -7.88 22.30 10.95
C PHE A 235 -9.09 22.55 10.04
N HIS A 236 -8.95 23.44 9.06
CA HIS A 236 -9.98 23.62 8.04
C HIS A 236 -10.10 22.37 7.17
N SER A 237 -11.33 21.91 6.98
CA SER A 237 -11.68 20.74 6.16
C SER A 237 -12.04 21.12 4.73
N ILE A 238 -11.98 20.16 3.81
CA ILE A 238 -12.50 20.27 2.44
C ILE A 238 -13.91 20.87 2.44
N HIS A 239 -14.75 20.44 3.38
CA HIS A 239 -16.10 20.96 3.52
C HIS A 239 -16.15 22.42 3.98
N ASP A 240 -15.23 22.87 4.84
CA ASP A 240 -15.17 24.29 5.24
C ASP A 240 -14.83 25.19 4.06
N TYR A 241 -13.94 24.74 3.16
CA TYR A 241 -13.65 25.43 1.91
C TYR A 241 -14.88 25.47 1.02
N HIS A 242 -15.54 24.32 0.79
CA HIS A 242 -16.76 24.23 -0.01
C HIS A 242 -17.86 25.18 0.48
N GLU A 243 -18.16 25.16 1.78
CA GLU A 243 -19.18 26.03 2.37
C GLU A 243 -18.77 27.51 2.37
N ALA A 244 -17.47 27.83 2.46
CA ALA A 244 -17.00 29.20 2.31
C ALA A 244 -17.22 29.75 0.89
N TYR A 245 -16.99 28.91 -0.13
CA TYR A 245 -17.22 29.26 -1.53
C TYR A 245 -18.71 29.36 -1.85
N LYS A 246 -19.48 28.35 -1.46
CA LYS A 246 -20.93 28.29 -1.68
C LYS A 246 -21.68 29.42 -0.97
N GLY A 247 -21.25 29.77 0.25
CA GLY A 247 -21.80 30.89 1.02
C GLY A 247 -21.28 32.27 0.60
N GLY A 248 -20.36 32.35 -0.36
CA GLY A 248 -19.78 33.62 -0.84
C GLY A 248 -18.89 34.34 0.16
N ARG A 249 -18.42 33.66 1.23
CA ARG A 249 -17.48 34.25 2.21
C ARG A 249 -16.09 34.49 1.61
N THR A 250 -15.70 33.66 0.65
CA THR A 250 -14.50 33.82 -0.18
C THR A 250 -14.71 33.07 -1.51
N THR A 251 -13.70 33.01 -2.36
CA THR A 251 -13.74 32.29 -3.65
C THR A 251 -12.52 31.38 -3.80
N PRO A 252 -12.57 30.35 -4.65
CA PRO A 252 -11.39 29.56 -5.00
C PRO A 252 -10.21 30.43 -5.47
N THR A 253 -10.48 31.46 -6.28
CA THR A 253 -9.45 32.41 -6.73
C THR A 253 -8.83 33.18 -5.57
N ALA A 254 -9.63 33.76 -4.67
CA ALA A 254 -9.12 34.50 -3.52
C ALA A 254 -8.29 33.61 -2.57
N VAL A 255 -8.66 32.33 -2.42
CA VAL A 255 -7.87 31.36 -1.65
C VAL A 255 -6.50 31.11 -2.29
N ILE A 256 -6.44 30.91 -3.60
CA ILE A 256 -5.16 30.75 -4.31
C ILE A 256 -4.32 32.03 -4.24
N GLU A 257 -4.92 33.20 -4.41
CA GLU A 257 -4.22 34.48 -4.31
C GLU A 257 -3.65 34.73 -2.91
N ALA A 258 -4.35 34.30 -1.85
CA ALA A 258 -3.83 34.33 -0.48
C ALA A 258 -2.72 33.31 -0.24
N LEU A 259 -2.77 32.15 -0.89
CA LEU A 259 -1.80 31.08 -0.73
C LEU A 259 -0.46 31.36 -1.45
N LEU A 260 -0.50 31.90 -2.67
CA LEU A 260 0.69 32.07 -3.52
C LEU A 260 1.84 32.83 -2.85
N PRO A 261 1.64 33.98 -2.18
CA PRO A 261 2.71 34.70 -1.48
C PRO A 261 3.40 33.87 -0.38
N LEU A 262 2.70 32.91 0.21
CA LEU A 262 3.25 32.02 1.23
C LEU A 262 4.18 30.97 0.61
N ILE A 263 3.84 30.45 -0.57
CA ILE A 263 4.48 29.26 -1.14
C ILE A 263 5.49 29.54 -2.25
N ARG A 264 5.55 30.77 -2.79
CA ARG A 264 6.49 31.15 -3.84
C ARG A 264 7.94 31.12 -3.37
N ARG A 265 8.78 30.45 -4.17
CA ARG A 265 10.23 30.32 -3.91
C ARG A 265 11.06 31.48 -4.46
N ASN A 266 10.59 32.11 -5.54
CA ASN A 266 11.36 33.11 -6.30
C ASN A 266 11.10 34.55 -5.83
N GLU A 267 10.53 34.72 -4.64
CA GLU A 267 10.38 36.03 -4.01
C GLU A 267 11.72 36.50 -3.43
N PRO A 268 12.00 37.82 -3.36
CA PRO A 268 13.23 38.34 -2.76
C PRO A 268 13.45 37.87 -1.30
N LYS A 269 12.36 37.63 -0.59
CA LYS A 269 12.32 37.09 0.78
C LYS A 269 11.22 36.03 0.85
N PRO A 270 11.50 34.78 0.42
CA PRO A 270 10.50 33.73 0.44
C PRO A 270 10.17 33.37 1.89
N THR A 271 8.91 33.03 2.16
CA THR A 271 8.53 32.55 3.50
C THR A 271 9.13 31.16 3.76
N PRO A 272 9.24 30.71 5.02
CA PRO A 272 9.66 29.35 5.33
C PRO A 272 8.84 28.26 4.63
N HIS A 273 7.55 28.53 4.35
CA HIS A 273 6.64 27.59 3.69
C HIS A 273 7.04 27.27 2.24
N ALA A 274 7.73 28.18 1.56
CA ALA A 274 8.17 27.98 0.17
C ALA A 274 9.11 26.77 0.00
N THR A 275 9.82 26.38 1.06
CA THR A 275 10.73 25.23 1.06
C THR A 275 9.99 23.88 0.92
N ALA A 276 8.68 23.84 1.17
CA ALA A 276 7.88 22.62 0.99
C ALA A 276 7.57 22.30 -0.49
N TRP A 277 7.95 23.17 -1.42
CA TRP A 277 7.58 23.09 -2.84
C TRP A 277 8.82 22.93 -3.72
N ILE A 278 8.72 22.17 -4.81
CA ILE A 278 9.75 22.10 -5.86
C ILE A 278 9.34 23.00 -7.03
N GLU A 279 8.07 22.95 -7.43
CA GLU A 279 7.59 23.66 -8.61
C GLU A 279 6.15 24.11 -8.44
N LEU A 280 5.90 25.35 -8.83
CA LEU A 280 4.58 25.97 -8.96
C LEU A 280 4.39 26.38 -10.42
N ARG A 281 3.16 26.25 -10.93
CA ARG A 281 2.76 26.72 -12.27
C ARG A 281 1.61 27.68 -12.12
N GLU A 282 1.91 28.92 -11.73
CA GLU A 282 0.91 29.92 -11.35
C GLU A 282 -0.15 30.15 -12.43
N ASP A 283 0.24 30.08 -13.70
CA ASP A 283 -0.67 30.14 -14.84
C ASP A 283 -1.74 29.04 -14.79
N LEU A 284 -1.34 27.79 -14.51
CA LEU A 284 -2.25 26.65 -14.38
C LEU A 284 -3.09 26.75 -13.11
N ILE A 285 -2.48 27.12 -11.99
CA ILE A 285 -3.13 27.20 -10.68
C ILE A 285 -4.23 28.28 -10.70
N LEU A 286 -3.91 29.48 -11.18
CA LEU A 286 -4.85 30.60 -11.27
C LEU A 286 -5.97 30.31 -12.28
N SER A 287 -5.66 29.66 -13.41
CA SER A 287 -6.66 29.26 -14.39
C SER A 287 -7.66 28.25 -13.82
N ALA A 288 -7.20 27.21 -13.13
CA ALA A 288 -8.06 26.22 -12.49
C ALA A 288 -8.94 26.85 -11.39
N ALA A 289 -8.37 27.74 -10.57
CA ALA A 289 -9.12 28.46 -9.54
C ALA A 289 -10.17 29.41 -10.13
N ALA A 290 -9.85 30.12 -11.21
CA ALA A 290 -10.81 30.99 -11.90
C ALA A 290 -11.98 30.18 -12.50
N ALA A 291 -11.70 29.02 -13.11
CA ALA A 291 -12.73 28.13 -13.62
C ALA A 291 -13.65 27.61 -12.50
N SER A 292 -13.09 27.26 -11.35
CA SER A 292 -13.87 26.87 -10.16
C SER A 292 -14.71 28.03 -9.62
N THR A 293 -14.13 29.22 -9.49
CA THR A 293 -14.85 30.43 -9.07
C THR A 293 -16.07 30.70 -9.95
N GLU A 294 -15.96 30.53 -11.27
CA GLU A 294 -17.10 30.70 -12.19
C GLU A 294 -18.18 29.64 -11.99
N ARG A 295 -17.80 28.38 -11.71
CA ARG A 295 -18.75 27.32 -11.35
C ARG A 295 -19.53 27.65 -10.08
N TYR A 296 -18.87 28.15 -9.03
CA TYR A 296 -19.58 28.60 -7.82
C TYR A 296 -20.48 29.80 -8.10
N LYS A 297 -20.02 30.82 -8.85
CA LYS A 297 -20.82 32.00 -9.22
C LYS A 297 -22.09 31.64 -9.99
N SER A 298 -22.00 30.65 -10.88
CA SER A 298 -23.14 30.15 -11.65
C SER A 298 -24.00 29.13 -10.91
N GLY A 299 -23.69 28.81 -9.65
CA GLY A 299 -24.43 27.84 -8.83
C GLY A 299 -24.25 26.38 -9.28
N LYS A 300 -23.16 26.07 -9.98
CA LYS A 300 -22.87 24.75 -10.57
C LYS A 300 -21.49 24.18 -10.16
N PRO A 301 -21.15 24.12 -8.86
CA PRO A 301 -19.91 23.46 -8.43
C PRO A 301 -19.94 21.97 -8.79
N LEU A 302 -18.77 21.38 -9.08
CA LEU A 302 -18.61 19.96 -9.42
C LEU A 302 -18.80 19.02 -8.21
N GLY A 303 -18.66 19.54 -6.99
CA GLY A 303 -18.77 18.79 -5.75
C GLY A 303 -17.99 19.47 -4.62
N VAL A 304 -17.81 18.77 -3.50
CA VAL A 304 -17.11 19.32 -2.31
C VAL A 304 -15.62 19.60 -2.53
N LEU A 305 -15.00 18.93 -3.52
CA LEU A 305 -13.61 19.15 -3.91
C LEU A 305 -13.43 20.33 -4.88
N ASP A 306 -14.50 20.88 -5.44
CA ASP A 306 -14.39 21.93 -6.44
C ASP A 306 -13.75 23.18 -5.83
N GLY A 307 -12.61 23.59 -6.40
CA GLY A 307 -11.84 24.76 -5.97
C GLY A 307 -10.90 24.51 -4.79
N VAL A 308 -10.93 23.32 -4.19
CA VAL A 308 -10.12 23.01 -3.01
C VAL A 308 -8.66 22.78 -3.41
N PRO A 309 -7.69 23.46 -2.77
CA PRO A 309 -6.29 23.36 -3.16
C PRO A 309 -5.67 22.05 -2.65
N VAL A 310 -4.87 21.39 -3.50
CA VAL A 310 -4.17 20.13 -3.21
C VAL A 310 -2.73 20.17 -3.72
N SER A 311 -1.82 19.48 -3.04
CA SER A 311 -0.45 19.28 -3.51
C SER A 311 -0.18 17.86 -3.95
N VAL A 312 0.77 17.71 -4.87
CA VAL A 312 1.18 16.41 -5.40
C VAL A 312 2.66 16.20 -5.12
N LYS A 313 3.03 15.05 -4.54
CA LYS A 313 4.45 14.69 -4.37
C LYS A 313 5.18 14.66 -5.72
N ASP A 314 6.42 15.14 -5.74
CA ASP A 314 7.15 15.36 -6.99
C ASP A 314 7.31 14.12 -7.88
N GLU A 315 7.35 12.91 -7.32
CA GLU A 315 7.47 11.66 -8.10
C GLU A 315 6.25 11.30 -8.96
N VAL A 316 5.11 11.95 -8.75
CA VAL A 316 3.87 11.66 -9.48
C VAL A 316 3.74 12.61 -10.68
N ASP A 317 3.37 12.06 -11.85
CA ASP A 317 3.18 12.83 -13.07
C ASP A 317 1.90 13.66 -12.98
N VAL A 318 2.02 14.93 -13.34
CA VAL A 318 0.93 15.89 -13.49
C VAL A 318 1.22 16.70 -14.76
N SER A 319 0.28 16.72 -15.68
CA SER A 319 0.43 17.44 -16.95
C SER A 319 0.79 18.90 -16.71
N GLY A 320 1.80 19.40 -17.43
CA GLY A 320 2.31 20.77 -17.28
C GLY A 320 3.29 21.00 -16.14
N TYR A 321 3.54 20.02 -15.27
CA TYR A 321 4.54 20.12 -14.20
C TYR A 321 5.74 19.22 -14.47
N LYS A 322 6.94 19.65 -14.09
CA LYS A 322 8.09 18.75 -14.17
C LYS A 322 8.03 17.71 -13.05
N LYS A 323 8.68 16.57 -13.30
CA LYS A 323 8.85 15.49 -12.33
C LYS A 323 10.33 15.31 -12.08
N ARG A 324 10.82 15.62 -10.88
CA ARG A 324 12.25 15.51 -10.59
C ARG A 324 12.62 14.37 -9.64
N ILE A 325 11.62 13.67 -9.07
CA ILE A 325 11.81 12.63 -8.04
C ILE A 325 12.75 13.10 -6.91
N GLY A 326 12.69 14.40 -6.58
CA GLY A 326 13.58 15.06 -5.61
C GLY A 326 15.03 15.30 -6.05
N THR A 327 15.41 14.92 -7.27
CA THR A 327 16.72 15.20 -7.89
C THR A 327 16.71 16.56 -8.59
N THR A 328 17.80 16.95 -9.25
CA THR A 328 17.85 18.14 -10.12
C THR A 328 17.41 17.87 -11.57
N VAL A 329 17.21 16.61 -11.94
CA VAL A 329 16.90 16.17 -13.31
C VAL A 329 15.39 16.11 -13.53
N ASP A 330 14.93 16.54 -14.70
CA ASP A 330 13.53 16.40 -15.10
C ASP A 330 13.27 15.10 -15.86
N HIS A 331 12.32 14.29 -15.38
CA HIS A 331 11.90 13.00 -15.91
C HIS A 331 10.54 13.04 -16.63
N SER A 332 9.97 14.23 -16.85
CA SER A 332 8.64 14.45 -17.46
C SER A 332 8.68 15.03 -18.88
N ASN A 333 9.88 15.15 -19.48
CA ASN A 333 10.06 15.80 -20.77
C ASN A 333 9.54 17.26 -20.79
N GLY A 334 9.83 18.03 -19.74
CA GLY A 334 9.37 19.42 -19.61
C GLY A 334 7.89 19.57 -19.23
N GLY A 335 7.34 18.60 -18.50
CA GLY A 335 5.92 18.54 -18.14
C GLY A 335 5.00 18.05 -19.27
N ARG A 336 5.57 17.52 -20.35
CA ARG A 336 4.83 16.85 -21.43
C ARG A 336 4.58 15.39 -21.08
N CYS A 337 3.78 15.19 -20.02
CA CYS A 337 3.30 13.89 -19.58
C CYS A 337 1.78 13.95 -19.37
N GLU A 338 1.14 12.79 -19.27
CA GLU A 338 -0.25 12.72 -18.84
C GLU A 338 -0.31 12.79 -17.31
N THR A 339 -1.36 13.42 -16.78
CA THR A 339 -1.61 13.40 -15.33
C THR A 339 -1.90 11.97 -14.88
N SER A 340 -1.31 11.59 -13.75
CA SER A 340 -1.55 10.28 -13.12
C SER A 340 -3.02 10.10 -12.79
N PHE A 341 -3.56 8.91 -13.04
CA PHE A 341 -4.98 8.59 -12.91
C PHE A 341 -5.56 9.06 -11.58
N CYS A 342 -4.93 8.72 -10.46
CA CYS A 342 -5.37 9.14 -9.13
C CYS A 342 -5.49 10.66 -8.95
N VAL A 343 -4.62 11.46 -9.58
CA VAL A 343 -4.67 12.93 -9.56
C VAL A 343 -5.70 13.45 -10.54
N ALA A 344 -5.82 12.83 -11.73
CA ALA A 344 -6.84 13.17 -12.71
C ALA A 344 -8.25 13.00 -12.13
N GLN A 345 -8.47 12.02 -11.25
CA GLN A 345 -9.74 11.87 -10.53
C GLN A 345 -10.04 13.06 -9.61
N TRP A 346 -9.02 13.62 -8.93
CA TRP A 346 -9.19 14.82 -8.12
C TRP A 346 -9.41 16.07 -8.98
N GLU A 347 -8.66 16.23 -10.07
CA GLU A 347 -8.85 17.35 -11.03
C GLU A 347 -10.26 17.30 -11.65
N ALA A 348 -10.75 16.12 -12.01
CA ALA A 348 -12.11 15.90 -12.52
C ALA A 348 -13.19 16.24 -11.47
N ALA A 349 -12.89 16.06 -10.18
CA ALA A 349 -13.74 16.51 -9.07
C ALA A 349 -13.62 18.01 -8.77
N GLY A 350 -12.78 18.74 -9.51
CA GLY A 350 -12.59 20.18 -9.42
C GLY A 350 -11.49 20.64 -8.46
N ALA A 351 -10.71 19.74 -7.87
CA ALA A 351 -9.59 20.12 -7.01
C ALA A 351 -8.52 20.89 -7.80
N VAL A 352 -7.86 21.85 -7.14
CA VAL A 352 -6.83 22.70 -7.76
C VAL A 352 -5.45 22.21 -7.33
N VAL A 353 -4.70 21.60 -8.25
CA VAL A 353 -3.31 21.20 -7.99
C VAL A 353 -2.43 22.46 -7.90
N VAL A 354 -2.00 22.80 -6.68
CA VAL A 354 -1.23 24.02 -6.41
C VAL A 354 0.28 23.87 -6.64
N GLY A 355 0.79 22.65 -6.76
CA GLY A 355 2.21 22.44 -7.06
C GLY A 355 2.77 21.07 -6.70
N LYS A 356 4.03 20.89 -7.08
CA LYS A 356 4.84 19.70 -6.75
C LYS A 356 5.56 19.94 -5.43
N THR A 357 5.41 19.05 -4.46
CA THR A 357 6.03 19.19 -3.12
C THR A 357 7.43 18.59 -3.05
N THR A 358 8.27 19.13 -2.16
CA THR A 358 9.58 18.54 -1.87
C THR A 358 9.43 17.13 -1.32
N MET A 359 10.38 16.29 -1.73
CA MET A 359 10.48 14.90 -1.27
C MET A 359 11.93 14.57 -0.95
N HIS A 360 12.18 13.54 -0.14
CA HIS A 360 13.52 12.96 -0.06
C HIS A 360 13.92 12.44 -1.46
N GLU A 361 15.15 12.72 -1.90
CA GLU A 361 15.61 12.36 -3.24
C GLU A 361 15.41 10.85 -3.49
N LEU A 362 14.85 10.48 -4.65
CA LEU A 362 14.47 9.10 -5.04
C LEU A 362 13.54 8.36 -4.05
N GLY A 363 12.98 9.05 -3.06
CA GLY A 363 12.21 8.42 -1.99
C GLY A 363 13.07 7.67 -0.96
N LEU A 364 14.39 7.85 -0.96
CA LEU A 364 15.37 6.94 -0.33
C LEU A 364 15.86 7.33 1.08
N ASP A 365 15.01 7.94 1.90
CA ASP A 365 15.18 8.06 3.36
C ASP A 365 13.86 8.57 3.98
N THR A 366 13.80 8.58 5.30
CA THR A 366 12.62 8.94 6.11
C THR A 366 12.74 10.30 6.78
N THR A 367 13.70 11.14 6.39
CA THR A 367 13.88 12.51 6.91
C THR A 367 13.21 13.59 6.05
N ASN A 368 13.11 13.38 4.73
CA ASN A 368 12.85 14.45 3.75
C ASN A 368 13.95 15.52 3.65
N ASN A 369 15.15 15.23 4.17
CA ASN A 369 16.31 16.07 3.88
C ASN A 369 16.60 16.08 2.38
N ASN A 370 16.57 17.26 1.75
CA ASN A 370 16.87 17.40 0.33
C ASN A 370 17.77 18.62 0.10
N PRO A 371 19.11 18.42 0.00
CA PRO A 371 20.04 19.50 -0.28
C PRO A 371 19.85 20.19 -1.64
N ASN A 372 19.20 19.55 -2.61
CA ASN A 372 18.99 20.12 -3.94
C ASN A 372 17.88 21.18 -3.93
N HIS A 373 16.77 20.89 -3.24
CA HIS A 373 15.57 21.74 -3.22
C HIS A 373 15.32 22.44 -1.88
N GLY A 374 16.12 22.14 -0.86
CA GLY A 374 15.88 22.56 0.51
C GLY A 374 14.97 21.58 1.27
N THR A 375 15.05 21.66 2.60
CA THR A 375 14.35 20.77 3.51
C THR A 375 13.33 21.57 4.32
N PRO A 376 12.01 21.35 4.16
CA PRO A 376 11.03 21.93 5.06
C PRO A 376 11.24 21.34 6.47
N LEU A 377 11.30 22.22 7.47
CA LEU A 377 11.44 21.84 8.87
C LEU A 377 10.07 21.50 9.45
N ASN A 378 10.03 20.64 10.47
CA ASN A 378 8.77 20.20 11.07
C ASN A 378 7.91 21.39 11.54
N PRO A 379 6.60 21.43 11.22
CA PRO A 379 5.76 22.59 11.51
C PRO A 379 5.58 22.85 13.01
N TYR A 380 5.68 21.81 13.86
CA TYR A 380 5.55 21.94 15.30
C TYR A 380 6.85 22.35 16.00
N ASN A 381 8.01 21.96 15.45
CA ASN A 381 9.32 22.31 16.00
C ASN A 381 10.41 22.31 14.91
N PRO A 382 11.06 23.45 14.60
CA PRO A 382 11.99 23.56 13.47
C PRO A 382 13.33 22.81 13.66
N HIS A 383 13.61 22.24 14.84
CA HIS A 383 14.80 21.40 15.09
C HIS A 383 14.60 19.93 14.68
N TYR A 384 13.45 19.61 14.08
CA TYR A 384 13.09 18.27 13.63
C TYR A 384 12.80 18.23 12.14
N TYR A 385 13.04 17.05 11.56
CA TYR A 385 12.60 16.73 10.22
C TYR A 385 11.08 16.57 10.13
N THR A 386 10.54 16.87 8.95
CA THR A 386 9.12 16.64 8.61
C THR A 386 8.77 15.17 8.44
N GLY A 387 9.77 14.29 8.38
CA GLY A 387 9.57 12.88 8.05
C GLY A 387 9.49 12.70 6.54
N GLY A 388 9.84 11.52 6.04
CA GLY A 388 10.09 11.31 4.63
C GLY A 388 9.58 9.97 4.11
N SER A 389 9.49 9.83 2.79
CA SER A 389 9.96 10.78 1.78
C SER A 389 8.93 11.81 1.33
N SER A 390 7.69 11.82 1.82
CA SER A 390 6.64 12.79 1.43
C SER A 390 6.56 13.97 2.42
N GLY A 391 7.71 14.51 2.86
CA GLY A 391 7.77 15.52 3.91
C GLY A 391 7.24 16.88 3.50
N GLY A 392 7.39 17.27 2.22
CA GLY A 392 6.75 18.49 1.70
C GLY A 392 5.22 18.38 1.71
N SER A 393 4.68 17.20 1.36
CA SER A 393 3.24 16.91 1.41
C SER A 393 2.73 16.93 2.86
N GLY A 394 3.42 16.27 3.78
CA GLY A 394 3.09 16.29 5.21
C GLY A 394 3.16 17.70 5.81
N TYR A 395 4.18 18.48 5.44
CA TYR A 395 4.33 19.86 5.88
C TYR A 395 3.20 20.75 5.36
N ALA A 396 2.85 20.67 4.07
CA ALA A 396 1.81 21.51 3.48
C ALA A 396 0.46 21.35 4.20
N VAL A 397 0.13 20.12 4.59
CA VAL A 397 -1.07 19.84 5.39
C VAL A 397 -0.89 20.25 6.85
N GLY A 398 0.23 19.87 7.48
CA GLY A 398 0.49 20.16 8.90
C GLY A 398 0.60 21.65 9.22
N ALA A 399 1.10 22.47 8.28
CA ALA A 399 1.14 23.93 8.38
C ALA A 399 -0.18 24.62 8.03
N GLY A 400 -1.26 23.87 7.75
CA GLY A 400 -2.57 24.45 7.43
C GLY A 400 -2.65 25.14 6.06
N LEU A 401 -1.65 24.96 5.20
CA LEU A 401 -1.63 25.57 3.87
C LEU A 401 -2.66 24.92 2.95
N LEU A 402 -2.89 23.60 3.13
CA LEU A 402 -3.82 22.79 2.35
C LEU A 402 -4.57 21.79 3.25
N PRO A 403 -5.83 21.42 2.92
CA PRO A 403 -6.55 20.38 3.65
C PRO A 403 -6.00 18.97 3.40
N PHE A 404 -5.45 18.70 2.20
CA PHE A 404 -4.89 17.39 1.85
C PHE A 404 -3.80 17.46 0.78
N ALA A 405 -3.06 16.36 0.65
CA ALA A 405 -1.95 16.19 -0.28
C ALA A 405 -1.82 14.73 -0.74
N LEU A 406 -1.21 14.52 -1.92
CA LEU A 406 -0.78 13.19 -2.35
C LEU A 406 0.62 12.88 -1.84
N GLY A 407 0.80 11.69 -1.27
CA GLY A 407 2.12 11.09 -1.05
C GLY A 407 2.26 9.74 -1.77
N ALA A 408 3.45 9.16 -1.64
CA ALA A 408 3.69 7.74 -1.92
C ALA A 408 4.40 7.07 -0.75
N ASP A 409 4.14 5.78 -0.56
CA ASP A 409 4.57 5.01 0.60
C ASP A 409 5.17 3.67 0.18
N GLY A 410 6.50 3.57 0.16
CA GLY A 410 7.25 2.33 -0.04
C GLY A 410 7.85 1.73 1.23
N GLY A 411 8.07 2.55 2.27
CA GLY A 411 8.59 2.15 3.58
C GLY A 411 8.05 3.00 4.72
N GLY A 412 6.83 3.51 4.59
CA GLY A 412 6.23 4.48 5.52
C GLY A 412 6.18 5.90 5.01
N SER A 413 6.50 6.18 3.74
CA SER A 413 6.67 7.54 3.26
C SER A 413 5.40 8.40 3.16
N ILE A 414 4.21 7.86 3.45
CA ILE A 414 3.00 8.64 3.76
C ILE A 414 2.83 8.75 5.28
N ARG A 415 2.99 7.62 5.98
CA ARG A 415 2.69 7.50 7.42
C ARG A 415 3.70 8.19 8.33
N ILE A 416 4.99 8.13 8.01
CA ILE A 416 6.07 8.81 8.76
C ILE A 416 5.90 10.34 8.70
N PRO A 417 5.77 10.99 7.52
CA PRO A 417 5.51 12.43 7.50
C PRO A 417 4.15 12.79 8.08
N ALA A 418 3.13 11.95 7.95
CA ALA A 418 1.86 12.17 8.64
C ALA A 418 2.06 12.22 10.17
N ASN A 419 2.83 11.27 10.71
CA ASN A 419 3.17 11.26 12.13
C ASN A 419 3.97 12.49 12.55
N TYR A 420 5.10 12.79 11.92
CA TYR A 420 5.96 13.89 12.33
C TYR A 420 5.29 15.26 12.14
N CYS A 421 4.43 15.43 11.12
CA CYS A 421 3.71 16.68 10.89
C CYS A 421 2.32 16.74 11.58
N GLY A 422 1.95 15.76 12.42
CA GLY A 422 0.71 15.82 13.22
C GLY A 422 -0.58 15.75 12.40
N VAL A 423 -0.57 14.98 11.31
CA VAL A 423 -1.69 14.84 10.36
C VAL A 423 -1.97 13.36 10.07
N TYR A 424 -3.03 13.07 9.31
CA TYR A 424 -3.44 11.71 9.00
C TYR A 424 -2.82 11.25 7.69
N GLY A 425 -2.53 9.96 7.58
CA GLY A 425 -1.99 9.37 6.35
C GLY A 425 -2.51 7.96 6.11
N LEU A 426 -2.96 7.69 4.89
CA LEU A 426 -3.46 6.38 4.47
C LEU A 426 -2.52 5.75 3.45
N LYS A 427 -1.87 4.65 3.84
CA LYS A 427 -1.18 3.73 2.95
C LYS A 427 -2.23 2.72 2.45
N THR A 428 -2.58 2.77 1.18
CA THR A 428 -3.61 1.91 0.57
C THR A 428 -3.10 0.47 0.38
N SER A 429 -4.00 -0.47 0.14
CA SER A 429 -3.63 -1.84 -0.26
C SER A 429 -2.82 -1.78 -1.55
N HIS A 430 -1.84 -2.65 -1.68
CA HIS A 430 -1.04 -2.71 -2.89
C HIS A 430 -1.92 -2.97 -4.12
N GLY A 431 -1.76 -2.12 -5.15
CA GLY A 431 -2.56 -2.18 -6.38
C GLY A 431 -3.94 -1.51 -6.32
N ARG A 432 -4.38 -0.96 -5.17
CA ARG A 432 -5.70 -0.31 -5.04
C ARG A 432 -5.79 0.98 -5.87
N VAL A 433 -4.84 1.89 -5.67
CA VAL A 433 -4.79 3.18 -6.35
C VAL A 433 -3.93 3.07 -7.60
N SER A 434 -4.47 3.43 -8.76
CA SER A 434 -3.69 3.53 -9.99
C SER A 434 -2.88 4.82 -10.05
N GLY A 435 -1.56 4.68 -10.20
CA GLY A 435 -0.65 5.79 -10.52
C GLY A 435 -0.40 5.98 -12.01
N ARG A 436 -1.09 5.23 -12.90
CA ARG A 436 -0.82 5.25 -14.34
C ARG A 436 -0.96 6.68 -14.92
N PRO A 437 -0.05 7.13 -15.80
CA PRO A 437 1.08 6.39 -16.37
C PRO A 437 2.38 6.48 -15.57
N THR A 438 2.40 7.10 -14.38
CA THR A 438 3.62 7.20 -13.57
C THR A 438 4.21 5.82 -13.27
N PRO A 439 5.46 5.56 -13.66
CA PRO A 439 6.17 4.35 -13.24
C PRO A 439 6.41 4.39 -11.73
N SER A 440 6.14 3.27 -11.04
CA SER A 440 6.46 3.14 -9.61
C SER A 440 7.97 3.06 -9.40
N LEU A 441 8.49 3.81 -8.42
CA LEU A 441 9.89 3.69 -7.98
C LEU A 441 10.17 2.34 -7.29
N ALA A 442 9.16 1.78 -6.62
CA ALA A 442 9.27 0.54 -5.86
C ALA A 442 8.04 -0.33 -6.13
N ALA A 443 8.06 -1.06 -7.23
CA ALA A 443 6.90 -1.74 -7.79
C ALA A 443 6.25 -2.79 -6.88
N SER A 444 6.97 -3.37 -5.91
CA SER A 444 6.40 -4.38 -4.99
C SER A 444 6.25 -3.92 -3.54
N THR A 445 6.50 -2.65 -3.24
CA THR A 445 6.36 -2.11 -1.88
C THR A 445 5.69 -0.73 -1.82
N GLY A 446 5.78 0.02 -2.92
CA GLY A 446 5.25 1.37 -3.11
C GLY A 446 3.76 1.37 -3.42
N VAL A 447 3.05 2.31 -2.80
CA VAL A 447 1.66 2.66 -3.13
C VAL A 447 1.49 4.17 -3.14
N LEU A 448 0.41 4.66 -3.74
CA LEU A 448 -0.04 6.04 -3.62
C LEU A 448 -1.18 6.15 -2.59
N GLY A 449 -1.26 7.28 -1.91
CA GLY A 449 -2.32 7.52 -0.93
C GLY A 449 -2.34 8.96 -0.40
N PRO A 450 -3.45 9.34 0.25
CA PRO A 450 -3.63 10.69 0.74
C PRO A 450 -2.95 10.92 2.10
N ILE A 451 -2.52 12.16 2.30
CA ILE A 451 -2.21 12.77 3.61
C ILE A 451 -3.24 13.89 3.81
N ALA A 452 -3.88 13.96 4.97
CA ALA A 452 -4.97 14.91 5.19
C ALA A 452 -5.04 15.45 6.61
N ALA A 453 -5.63 16.63 6.77
CA ALA A 453 -5.68 17.33 8.04
C ALA A 453 -6.64 16.67 9.03
N ASN A 454 -7.66 15.95 8.58
CA ASN A 454 -8.65 15.25 9.42
C ASN A 454 -9.17 14.00 8.70
N MET A 455 -9.93 13.15 9.40
CA MET A 455 -10.43 11.90 8.84
C MET A 455 -11.45 12.10 7.70
N ALA A 456 -12.28 13.15 7.75
CA ALA A 456 -13.20 13.48 6.67
C ALA A 456 -12.47 13.79 5.36
N ASP A 457 -11.41 14.58 5.44
CA ASP A 457 -10.61 14.91 4.28
C ASP A 457 -9.82 13.70 3.76
N LEU A 458 -9.32 12.84 4.67
CA LEU A 458 -8.63 11.61 4.30
C LEU A 458 -9.56 10.64 3.56
N GLU A 459 -10.80 10.48 4.06
CA GLU A 459 -11.85 9.65 3.46
C GLU A 459 -12.23 10.19 2.08
N VAL A 460 -12.55 11.48 1.96
CA VAL A 460 -12.89 12.12 0.67
C VAL A 460 -11.76 11.96 -0.35
N ALA A 461 -10.53 12.28 0.05
CA ALA A 461 -9.37 12.21 -0.84
C ALA A 461 -9.14 10.77 -1.32
N TYR A 462 -9.19 9.78 -0.42
CA TYR A 462 -9.06 8.37 -0.74
C TYR A 462 -10.14 7.88 -1.69
N ARG A 463 -11.41 8.15 -1.39
CA ARG A 463 -12.54 7.62 -2.15
C ARG A 463 -12.49 8.06 -3.62
N VAL A 464 -12.18 9.34 -3.87
CA VAL A 464 -12.09 9.87 -5.23
C VAL A 464 -10.87 9.30 -5.98
N MET A 465 -9.69 9.26 -5.35
CA MET A 465 -8.47 8.80 -6.02
C MET A 465 -8.40 7.28 -6.23
N ALA A 466 -9.16 6.51 -5.44
CA ALA A 466 -9.18 5.05 -5.46
C ALA A 466 -10.28 4.47 -6.36
N ALA A 467 -10.87 5.29 -7.24
CA ALA A 467 -11.71 4.81 -8.33
C ALA A 467 -10.94 3.75 -9.16
N PRO A 468 -11.58 2.65 -9.58
CA PRO A 468 -10.91 1.63 -10.39
C PRO A 468 -10.46 2.19 -11.75
N ASP A 469 -9.18 2.04 -12.08
CA ASP A 469 -8.66 2.37 -13.42
C ASP A 469 -8.76 1.15 -14.33
N ALA A 470 -9.68 1.21 -15.30
CA ALA A 470 -9.94 0.13 -16.25
C ALA A 470 -8.70 -0.30 -17.06
N LEU A 471 -7.68 0.56 -17.17
CA LEU A 471 -6.45 0.25 -17.91
C LEU A 471 -5.30 -0.23 -17.02
N HIS A 472 -5.48 -0.25 -15.69
CA HIS A 472 -4.47 -0.71 -14.75
C HIS A 472 -4.76 -2.14 -14.29
N ALA A 473 -3.80 -3.04 -14.45
CA ALA A 473 -3.97 -4.49 -14.23
C ALA A 473 -4.56 -4.85 -12.86
N SER A 474 -4.08 -4.26 -11.77
CA SER A 474 -4.60 -4.54 -10.42
C SER A 474 -5.80 -3.67 -10.04
N SER A 475 -5.68 -2.34 -10.15
CA SER A 475 -6.74 -1.38 -9.78
C SER A 475 -8.08 -1.66 -10.45
N SER A 476 -8.10 -2.10 -11.72
CA SER A 476 -9.34 -2.50 -12.44
C SER A 476 -10.11 -3.65 -11.79
N LEU A 477 -9.45 -4.48 -10.98
CA LEU A 477 -10.06 -5.62 -10.31
C LEU A 477 -10.62 -5.28 -8.92
N PHE A 478 -10.28 -4.12 -8.36
CA PHE A 478 -10.88 -3.65 -7.12
C PHE A 478 -12.29 -3.12 -7.40
N THR A 479 -13.21 -3.36 -6.46
CA THR A 479 -14.48 -2.64 -6.47
C THR A 479 -14.27 -1.17 -6.11
N SER A 480 -15.17 -0.31 -6.60
CA SER A 480 -15.21 1.08 -6.13
C SER A 480 -15.30 1.14 -4.61
N PRO A 481 -14.64 2.11 -3.94
CA PRO A 481 -14.81 2.32 -2.50
C PRO A 481 -16.29 2.46 -2.14
N THR A 482 -16.73 1.89 -1.02
CA THR A 482 -18.14 1.92 -0.61
C THR A 482 -18.60 3.36 -0.36
N SER A 483 -19.77 3.81 -0.80
CA SER A 483 -20.23 5.17 -0.44
C SER A 483 -20.51 5.27 1.08
N PRO A 484 -20.22 6.41 1.75
CA PRO A 484 -20.54 6.61 3.17
C PRO A 484 -22.02 6.33 3.51
N SER A 485 -22.94 6.71 2.60
CA SER A 485 -24.39 6.48 2.73
C SER A 485 -24.80 5.00 2.65
N ALA A 486 -23.98 4.15 2.01
CA ALA A 486 -24.21 2.70 1.96
C ALA A 486 -23.75 2.00 3.26
N LEU A 487 -22.80 2.60 4.00
CA LEU A 487 -22.32 2.07 5.27
C LEU A 487 -23.36 2.19 6.40
N THR A 488 -24.24 3.20 6.34
CA THR A 488 -25.29 3.46 7.33
C THR A 488 -26.56 2.64 7.10
N THR A 489 -26.76 2.09 5.90
CA THR A 489 -27.97 1.38 5.49
C THR A 489 -27.84 -0.14 5.53
N THR A 490 -26.63 -0.69 5.59
CA THR A 490 -26.42 -2.14 5.77
C THR A 490 -26.42 -2.52 7.24
N THR A 491 -27.46 -3.22 7.68
CA THR A 491 -27.53 -3.98 8.94
C THR A 491 -26.62 -5.22 8.91
N SER A 492 -25.35 -5.04 8.56
CA SER A 492 -24.35 -6.09 8.69
C SER A 492 -24.16 -6.40 10.18
N PRO A 493 -24.00 -7.67 10.60
CA PRO A 493 -23.54 -7.97 11.95
C PRO A 493 -22.27 -7.16 12.22
N THR A 494 -22.26 -6.42 13.33
CA THR A 494 -21.14 -5.55 13.72
C THR A 494 -19.87 -6.39 13.72
N ARG A 495 -18.96 -6.12 12.77
CA ARG A 495 -17.67 -6.80 12.69
C ARG A 495 -16.97 -6.69 14.06
N PRO A 496 -16.38 -7.77 14.60
CA PRO A 496 -15.67 -7.69 15.87
C PRO A 496 -14.60 -6.60 15.82
N LYS A 497 -14.65 -5.65 16.76
CA LYS A 497 -13.66 -4.60 16.93
C LYS A 497 -12.47 -5.15 17.73
N LEU A 498 -11.47 -5.69 17.03
CA LEU A 498 -10.31 -6.35 17.65
C LEU A 498 -9.02 -5.57 17.38
N LEU A 499 -8.27 -5.26 18.44
CA LEU A 499 -6.95 -4.63 18.37
C LEU A 499 -5.87 -5.68 18.62
N GLY A 500 -5.18 -6.10 17.57
CA GLY A 500 -4.05 -7.03 17.65
C GLY A 500 -2.78 -6.32 18.05
N ILE A 501 -2.16 -6.71 19.16
CA ILE A 501 -0.95 -6.05 19.70
C ILE A 501 0.18 -7.07 19.83
N CYS A 502 1.30 -6.82 19.14
CA CYS A 502 2.52 -7.59 19.34
C CYS A 502 3.36 -6.93 20.44
N GLN A 503 3.19 -7.37 21.70
CA GLN A 503 3.77 -6.71 22.88
C GLN A 503 5.30 -6.50 22.80
N PRO A 504 6.13 -7.49 22.39
CA PRO A 504 7.57 -7.28 22.30
C PRO A 504 7.98 -6.23 21.27
N TRP A 505 7.18 -6.08 20.20
CA TRP A 505 7.42 -5.08 19.16
C TRP A 505 6.98 -3.69 19.62
N LEU A 506 5.80 -3.57 20.25
CA LEU A 506 5.32 -2.33 20.88
C LEU A 506 6.32 -1.80 21.92
N ALA A 507 6.95 -2.69 22.68
CA ALA A 507 7.92 -2.33 23.72
C ALA A 507 9.18 -1.60 23.20
N ARG A 508 9.48 -1.65 21.89
CA ARG A 508 10.63 -0.98 21.26
C ARG A 508 10.46 0.53 21.05
N ALA A 509 9.25 1.05 21.21
CA ALA A 509 8.98 2.48 21.13
C ALA A 509 9.52 3.22 22.36
N ASP A 510 9.88 4.47 22.15
CA ASP A 510 10.31 5.39 23.21
C ASP A 510 9.17 5.55 24.23
N PRO A 511 9.48 5.74 25.53
CA PRO A 511 8.45 5.75 26.58
C PRO A 511 7.29 6.73 26.34
N PRO A 512 7.51 7.99 25.88
CA PRO A 512 6.41 8.91 25.58
C PRO A 512 5.50 8.41 24.44
N VAL A 513 6.08 7.78 23.42
CA VAL A 513 5.32 7.22 22.29
C VAL A 513 4.44 6.06 22.76
N ARG A 514 5.05 5.13 23.50
CA ARG A 514 4.33 3.97 24.05
C ARG A 514 3.19 4.40 24.97
N ALA A 515 3.41 5.42 25.81
CA ALA A 515 2.40 5.95 26.71
C ALA A 515 1.20 6.57 25.95
N ALA A 516 1.44 7.37 24.91
CA ALA A 516 0.38 7.97 24.11
C ALA A 516 -0.46 6.93 23.36
N VAL A 517 0.21 5.92 22.77
CA VAL A 517 -0.48 4.81 22.09
C VAL A 517 -1.30 3.97 23.08
N GLN A 518 -0.76 3.68 24.27
CA GLN A 518 -1.49 2.92 25.28
C GLN A 518 -2.75 3.66 25.74
N LYS A 519 -2.67 4.97 26.01
CA LYS A 519 -3.84 5.77 26.38
C LYS A 519 -4.93 5.74 25.30
N THR A 520 -4.54 5.73 24.03
CA THR A 520 -5.49 5.63 22.91
C THR A 520 -6.16 4.26 22.88
N ILE A 521 -5.39 3.18 23.05
CA ILE A 521 -5.92 1.81 23.13
C ILE A 521 -6.92 1.70 24.28
N ASP A 522 -6.57 2.19 25.47
CA ASP A 522 -7.44 2.17 26.65
C ASP A 522 -8.74 2.95 26.41
N HIS A 523 -8.66 4.09 25.72
CA HIS A 523 -9.83 4.85 25.31
C HIS A 523 -10.73 4.05 24.37
N LEU A 524 -10.18 3.50 23.28
CA LEU A 524 -10.94 2.70 22.32
C LEU A 524 -11.63 1.49 22.96
N VAL A 525 -10.96 0.82 23.90
CA VAL A 525 -11.53 -0.31 24.65
C VAL A 525 -12.68 0.15 25.54
N SER A 526 -12.52 1.27 26.26
CA SER A 526 -13.52 1.76 27.21
C SER A 526 -14.72 2.46 26.57
N THR A 527 -14.57 3.09 25.40
CA THR A 527 -15.62 3.93 24.79
C THR A 527 -16.19 3.39 23.49
N ARG A 528 -15.44 2.55 22.75
CA ARG A 528 -15.79 2.12 21.39
C ARG A 528 -16.01 0.62 21.21
N GLY A 529 -15.96 -0.14 22.31
CA GLY A 529 -16.26 -1.58 22.32
C GLY A 529 -15.15 -2.44 21.69
N TYR A 530 -13.93 -1.90 21.59
CA TYR A 530 -12.78 -2.69 21.15
C TYR A 530 -12.35 -3.69 22.22
N ARG A 531 -11.79 -4.81 21.79
CA ARG A 531 -11.05 -5.74 22.66
C ARG A 531 -9.63 -5.88 22.16
N THR A 532 -8.68 -5.96 23.10
CA THR A 532 -7.29 -6.26 22.78
C THR A 532 -7.10 -7.76 22.57
N LEU A 533 -6.17 -8.09 21.70
CA LEU A 533 -5.71 -9.45 21.42
C LEU A 533 -4.19 -9.39 21.36
N ASP A 534 -3.53 -10.11 22.25
CA ASP A 534 -2.08 -10.30 22.12
C ASP A 534 -1.81 -11.20 20.92
N ILE A 535 -1.05 -10.68 19.95
CA ILE A 535 -0.68 -11.41 18.74
C ILE A 535 0.81 -11.67 18.68
N HIS A 536 1.15 -12.75 17.99
CA HIS A 536 2.51 -13.04 17.58
C HIS A 536 2.73 -12.53 16.15
N LEU A 537 3.92 -11.99 15.86
CA LEU A 537 4.37 -11.66 14.51
C LEU A 537 5.78 -12.23 14.32
N PRO A 538 5.96 -13.22 13.43
CA PRO A 538 7.24 -13.87 13.23
C PRO A 538 8.18 -12.98 12.42
N LEU A 539 9.50 -13.24 12.53
CA LEU A 539 10.52 -12.68 11.64
C LEU A 539 10.54 -11.14 11.52
N LEU A 540 10.06 -10.38 12.50
CA LEU A 540 9.94 -8.91 12.37
C LEU A 540 11.27 -8.21 11.99
N ALA A 541 12.37 -8.56 12.66
CA ALA A 541 13.68 -7.98 12.34
C ALA A 541 14.15 -8.37 10.92
N ASP A 542 13.97 -9.63 10.54
CA ASP A 542 14.38 -10.16 9.23
C ASP A 542 13.51 -9.64 8.09
N GLY A 543 12.21 -9.51 8.32
CA GLY A 543 11.25 -8.92 7.41
C GLY A 543 11.56 -7.45 7.15
N GLN A 544 11.96 -6.70 8.17
CA GLN A 544 12.40 -5.31 7.97
C GLN A 544 13.64 -5.22 7.09
N SER A 545 14.63 -6.09 7.30
CA SER A 545 15.81 -6.15 6.41
C SER A 545 15.45 -6.63 5.01
N ALA A 546 14.55 -7.61 4.88
CA ALA A 546 14.07 -8.10 3.60
C ALA A 546 13.32 -7.01 2.81
N HIS A 547 12.52 -6.19 3.50
CA HIS A 547 11.88 -5.00 2.95
C HIS A 547 12.92 -3.99 2.46
N ALA A 548 13.86 -3.58 3.31
CA ALA A 548 14.90 -2.61 2.97
C ALA A 548 15.75 -3.07 1.77
N LEU A 549 16.11 -4.35 1.73
CA LEU A 549 16.78 -4.98 0.58
C LEU A 549 15.92 -4.90 -0.68
N THR A 550 14.64 -5.22 -0.58
CA THR A 550 13.73 -5.25 -1.74
C THR A 550 13.54 -3.86 -2.34
N ILE A 551 13.16 -2.87 -1.53
CA ILE A 551 12.93 -1.50 -2.01
C ILE A 551 14.20 -0.87 -2.59
N LEU A 552 15.35 -1.07 -1.93
CA LEU A 552 16.63 -0.56 -2.41
C LEU A 552 17.02 -1.21 -3.76
N SER A 553 16.81 -2.52 -3.89
CA SER A 553 17.11 -3.25 -5.13
C SER A 553 16.23 -2.78 -6.30
N GLU A 554 14.93 -2.56 -6.05
CA GLU A 554 13.99 -2.08 -7.08
C GLU A 554 14.38 -0.68 -7.56
N ILE A 555 14.62 0.27 -6.64
CA ILE A 555 15.00 1.64 -7.01
C ILE A 555 16.37 1.65 -7.72
N ALA A 556 17.35 0.88 -7.23
CA ALA A 556 18.66 0.77 -7.86
C ALA A 556 18.59 0.11 -9.26
N SER A 557 17.61 -0.77 -9.51
CA SER A 557 17.42 -1.42 -10.82
C SER A 557 17.04 -0.43 -11.93
N GLY A 558 16.46 0.72 -11.56
CA GLY A 558 16.23 1.85 -12.47
C GLY A 558 17.52 2.54 -12.96
N ARG A 559 18.69 2.13 -12.45
CA ARG A 559 20.02 2.64 -12.79
C ARG A 559 20.11 4.18 -12.78
N PRO A 560 19.73 4.85 -11.68
CA PRO A 560 19.89 6.29 -11.60
C PRO A 560 21.37 6.66 -11.69
N SER A 561 21.68 7.70 -12.47
CA SER A 561 23.04 8.23 -12.52
C SER A 561 23.44 8.75 -11.15
N THR A 562 24.55 8.26 -10.59
CA THR A 562 25.03 8.68 -9.28
C THR A 562 25.68 10.06 -9.31
N ALA A 563 26.08 10.58 -10.48
CA ALA A 563 26.85 11.82 -10.59
C ALA A 563 26.11 13.03 -10.02
N GLY A 564 24.79 13.09 -10.20
CA GLY A 564 23.93 14.20 -9.76
C GLY A 564 23.15 13.96 -8.47
N LEU A 565 23.37 12.83 -7.78
CA LEU A 565 22.68 12.53 -6.53
C LEU A 565 23.32 13.24 -5.33
N THR A 566 22.48 13.51 -4.34
CA THR A 566 22.91 13.97 -3.02
C THR A 566 23.89 12.97 -2.39
N PRO A 567 24.80 13.43 -1.52
CA PRO A 567 25.84 12.55 -0.95
C PRO A 567 25.32 11.28 -0.28
N ALA A 568 24.25 11.38 0.52
CA ALA A 568 23.65 10.22 1.18
C ALA A 568 23.09 9.21 0.17
N ASN A 569 22.31 9.67 -0.82
CA ASN A 569 21.73 8.80 -1.83
C ASN A 569 22.76 8.20 -2.77
N LYS A 570 23.85 8.92 -3.05
CA LYS A 570 24.99 8.42 -3.81
C LYS A 570 25.62 7.21 -3.11
N VAL A 571 25.78 7.25 -1.78
CA VAL A 571 26.21 6.08 -1.00
C VAL A 571 25.17 4.96 -1.09
N LEU A 572 23.91 5.28 -0.81
CA LEU A 572 22.84 4.27 -0.72
C LEU A 572 22.61 3.53 -2.04
N ILE A 573 22.49 4.24 -3.17
CA ILE A 573 22.34 3.64 -4.50
C ILE A 573 23.57 2.84 -4.91
N SER A 574 24.79 3.37 -4.69
CA SER A 574 26.01 2.68 -5.11
C SER A 574 26.22 1.38 -4.34
N VAL A 575 25.95 1.38 -3.03
CA VAL A 575 25.98 0.17 -2.19
C VAL A 575 24.82 -0.77 -2.54
N GLY A 576 23.60 -0.24 -2.71
CA GLY A 576 22.40 -1.00 -3.08
C GLY A 576 22.50 -1.72 -4.43
N SER A 577 23.24 -1.14 -5.38
CA SER A 577 23.52 -1.77 -6.69
C SER A 577 24.31 -3.07 -6.60
N ARG A 578 24.84 -3.41 -5.42
CA ARG A 578 25.57 -4.66 -5.14
C ARG A 578 24.67 -5.77 -4.60
N ALA A 579 23.37 -5.54 -4.48
CA ALA A 579 22.41 -6.55 -4.07
C ALA A 579 22.48 -7.80 -4.95
N GLY A 580 22.70 -8.96 -4.32
CA GLY A 580 22.74 -10.24 -5.00
C GLY A 580 21.33 -10.76 -5.28
N ALA A 581 21.13 -11.37 -6.44
CA ALA A 581 19.85 -12.00 -6.79
C ALA A 581 19.42 -13.05 -5.74
N VAL A 582 20.37 -13.81 -5.19
CA VAL A 582 20.12 -14.79 -4.13
C VAL A 582 19.55 -14.13 -2.88
N ASP A 583 20.06 -12.97 -2.47
CA ASP A 583 19.57 -12.26 -1.29
C ASP A 583 18.13 -11.76 -1.52
N LEU A 584 17.86 -11.23 -2.71
CA LEU A 584 16.51 -10.79 -3.09
C LEU A 584 15.52 -11.97 -3.08
N LEU A 585 15.93 -13.14 -3.60
CA LEU A 585 15.13 -14.36 -3.53
C LEU A 585 14.79 -14.75 -2.09
N GLN A 586 15.77 -14.72 -1.18
CA GLN A 586 15.52 -15.02 0.24
C GLN A 586 14.57 -14.01 0.88
N ALA A 587 14.70 -12.71 0.57
CA ALA A 587 13.75 -11.71 1.02
C ALA A 587 12.32 -12.02 0.55
N GLN A 588 12.14 -12.46 -0.69
CA GLN A 588 10.82 -12.82 -1.21
C GLN A 588 10.23 -14.07 -0.54
N LYS A 589 11.05 -14.98 -0.03
CA LYS A 589 10.59 -16.09 0.81
C LYS A 589 10.12 -15.61 2.18
N VAL A 590 10.83 -14.66 2.80
CA VAL A 590 10.38 -14.01 4.05
C VAL A 590 9.03 -13.31 3.82
N ARG A 591 8.85 -12.60 2.69
CA ARG A 591 7.56 -12.01 2.31
C ARG A 591 6.45 -13.05 2.29
N ALA A 592 6.69 -14.18 1.60
CA ALA A 592 5.70 -15.25 1.49
C ALA A 592 5.26 -15.76 2.87
N LEU A 593 6.20 -16.08 3.78
CA LEU A 593 5.86 -16.53 5.14
C LEU A 593 5.07 -15.49 5.93
N LEU A 594 5.49 -14.22 5.90
CA LEU A 594 4.79 -13.15 6.61
C LEU A 594 3.36 -13.01 6.10
N MET A 595 3.17 -13.04 4.78
CA MET A 595 1.84 -12.95 4.17
C MET A 595 0.97 -14.17 4.53
N GLN A 596 1.52 -15.38 4.54
CA GLN A 596 0.81 -16.60 4.98
C GLN A 596 0.41 -16.55 6.46
N HIS A 597 1.27 -15.99 7.32
CA HIS A 597 0.98 -15.79 8.73
C HIS A 597 -0.12 -14.76 8.95
N LEU A 598 -0.05 -13.61 8.27
CA LEU A 598 -1.10 -12.59 8.32
C LEU A 598 -2.44 -13.13 7.81
N ALA A 599 -2.44 -13.91 6.72
CA ALA A 599 -3.63 -14.59 6.21
C ALA A 599 -4.26 -15.52 7.26
N GLN A 600 -3.44 -16.25 8.03
CA GLN A 600 -3.92 -17.06 9.15
C GLN A 600 -4.52 -16.19 10.27
N LEU A 601 -3.85 -15.10 10.65
CA LEU A 601 -4.33 -14.19 11.69
C LEU A 601 -5.68 -13.57 11.31
N TYR A 602 -5.81 -12.98 10.12
CA TYR A 602 -7.05 -12.35 9.67
C TYR A 602 -8.19 -13.36 9.51
N ARG A 603 -7.91 -14.56 9.00
CA ARG A 603 -8.90 -15.64 8.92
C ARG A 603 -9.39 -16.11 10.29
N THR A 604 -8.49 -16.17 11.27
CA THR A 604 -8.84 -16.60 12.64
C THR A 604 -9.55 -15.49 13.42
N HIS A 605 -9.22 -14.23 13.14
CA HIS A 605 -9.74 -13.06 13.84
C HIS A 605 -10.32 -12.04 12.83
N PRO A 606 -11.50 -12.30 12.25
CA PRO A 606 -12.17 -11.35 11.38
C PRO A 606 -12.39 -10.01 12.10
N GLY A 607 -11.99 -8.90 11.48
CA GLY A 607 -12.09 -7.57 12.11
C GLY A 607 -10.85 -7.13 12.88
N LEU A 608 -9.79 -7.95 12.89
CA LEU A 608 -8.50 -7.58 13.45
C LEU A 608 -7.92 -6.34 12.76
N VAL A 609 -7.61 -5.33 13.56
CA VAL A 609 -6.70 -4.24 13.22
C VAL A 609 -5.43 -4.46 14.02
N ILE A 610 -4.31 -4.65 13.35
CA ILE A 610 -3.00 -4.75 14.01
C ILE A 610 -2.58 -3.34 14.40
N VAL A 611 -2.38 -3.10 15.69
CA VAL A 611 -2.06 -1.78 16.25
C VAL A 611 -0.58 -1.70 16.64
N SER A 612 0.05 -0.61 16.26
CA SER A 612 1.39 -0.23 16.71
C SER A 612 1.51 1.30 16.78
N PRO A 613 2.60 1.85 17.33
CA PRO A 613 3.00 3.22 17.03
C PRO A 613 3.26 3.36 15.53
N THR A 614 3.14 4.57 14.98
CA THR A 614 3.57 4.80 13.59
C THR A 614 5.10 4.80 13.47
N THR A 615 5.81 5.41 14.41
CA THR A 615 7.27 5.39 14.52
C THR A 615 7.67 5.13 15.97
N PRO A 616 8.87 4.58 16.26
CA PRO A 616 9.28 4.32 17.64
C PRO A 616 9.66 5.58 18.41
N ASN A 617 10.06 6.64 17.71
CA ASN A 617 10.39 7.95 18.27
C ASN A 617 9.35 8.99 17.81
N PRO A 618 9.07 10.04 18.61
CA PRO A 618 8.12 11.10 18.24
C PRO A 618 8.54 11.87 16.97
N GLY A 619 9.83 12.10 16.80
CA GLY A 619 10.39 12.86 15.68
C GLY A 619 11.88 12.58 15.52
N TRP A 620 12.40 12.86 14.32
CA TRP A 620 13.84 12.77 14.05
C TRP A 620 14.49 14.15 14.21
N HIS A 621 15.25 14.31 15.30
CA HIS A 621 16.01 15.52 15.62
C HIS A 621 17.17 15.77 14.65
N ILE A 622 17.34 17.01 14.20
CA ILE A 622 18.39 17.44 13.25
C ILE A 622 19.68 17.70 14.04
N SER A 623 20.30 16.65 14.56
CA SER A 623 21.45 16.79 15.47
C SER A 623 22.71 17.38 14.82
N GLY A 624 22.84 17.36 13.49
CA GLY A 624 23.94 18.03 12.77
C GLY A 624 23.62 19.47 12.35
N GLY A 625 22.46 20.01 12.73
CA GLY A 625 22.05 21.38 12.46
C GLY A 625 22.09 21.78 10.97
N PRO A 626 22.52 23.02 10.64
CA PRO A 626 22.60 23.49 9.25
C PRO A 626 23.51 22.65 8.35
N GLY A 627 24.47 21.91 8.92
CA GLY A 627 25.35 21.02 8.17
C GLY A 627 24.60 19.86 7.54
N ASP A 628 23.69 19.23 8.29
CA ASP A 628 22.84 18.16 7.77
C ASP A 628 21.90 18.69 6.68
N LEU A 629 21.30 19.86 6.88
CA LEU A 629 20.40 20.47 5.89
C LEU A 629 21.12 20.81 4.57
N LYS A 630 22.40 21.21 4.65
CA LYS A 630 23.19 21.61 3.48
C LYS A 630 23.82 20.44 2.73
N TYR A 631 24.26 19.39 3.43
CA TYR A 631 25.04 18.31 2.82
C TYR A 631 24.37 16.93 2.89
N GLY A 632 23.23 16.83 3.58
CA GLY A 632 22.59 15.56 3.92
C GLY A 632 23.24 14.88 5.12
N VAL A 633 22.64 13.76 5.52
CA VAL A 633 23.12 12.87 6.58
C VAL A 633 22.99 11.42 6.12
N SER A 634 23.96 10.59 6.45
CA SER A 634 23.90 9.14 6.27
C SER A 634 23.83 8.48 7.65
N ASP A 635 22.61 8.18 8.11
CA ASP A 635 22.33 7.49 9.37
C ASP A 635 21.38 6.32 9.13
N GLY A 636 21.95 5.20 8.64
CA GLY A 636 21.18 4.00 8.33
C GLY A 636 20.50 3.37 9.56
N ASN A 637 21.05 3.58 10.77
CA ASN A 637 20.45 3.05 11.99
C ASN A 637 19.14 3.77 12.31
N MET A 638 19.14 5.10 12.24
CA MET A 638 17.93 5.89 12.47
C MET A 638 16.93 5.75 11.31
N SER A 639 17.41 5.57 10.07
CA SER A 639 16.56 5.24 8.91
C SER A 639 15.75 3.97 9.18
N ILE A 640 16.42 2.86 9.54
CA ILE A 640 15.77 1.59 9.89
C ILE A 640 14.89 1.75 11.14
N ARG A 641 15.36 2.46 12.17
CA ARG A 641 14.58 2.69 13.40
C ARG A 641 13.27 3.42 13.10
N SER A 642 13.29 4.51 12.34
CA SER A 642 12.07 5.26 12.01
C SER A 642 11.05 4.41 11.22
N MET A 643 11.51 3.40 10.47
CA MET A 643 10.67 2.47 9.73
C MET A 643 10.15 1.28 10.56
N GLU A 644 10.55 1.14 11.84
CA GLU A 644 10.36 -0.04 12.70
C GLU A 644 8.97 -0.68 12.58
N TYR A 645 7.92 0.14 12.53
CA TYR A 645 6.52 -0.32 12.50
C TYR A 645 5.88 -0.32 11.12
N VAL A 646 6.29 0.60 10.24
CA VAL A 646 5.60 0.88 8.98
C VAL A 646 5.92 -0.11 7.86
N TRP A 647 7.09 -0.74 7.90
CA TRP A 647 7.60 -1.59 6.80
C TRP A 647 6.70 -2.78 6.50
N LEU A 648 6.04 -3.37 7.52
CA LEU A 648 5.28 -4.61 7.38
C LEU A 648 4.15 -4.46 6.36
N ALA A 649 3.39 -3.36 6.43
CA ALA A 649 2.30 -3.07 5.49
C ALA A 649 2.81 -2.80 4.06
N ASN A 650 4.02 -2.26 3.88
CA ASN A 650 4.66 -2.16 2.56
C ASN A 650 5.06 -3.50 2.02
N PHE A 651 5.73 -4.28 2.84
CA PHE A 651 6.31 -5.53 2.41
C PHE A 651 5.25 -6.59 2.10
N THR A 652 4.11 -6.54 2.78
CA THR A 652 3.02 -7.51 2.64
C THR A 652 1.84 -6.99 1.83
N GLY A 653 1.79 -5.70 1.50
CA GLY A 653 0.74 -5.10 0.66
C GLY A 653 -0.57 -4.78 1.38
N CYS A 654 -0.65 -4.97 2.70
CA CYS A 654 -1.81 -4.56 3.49
C CYS A 654 -1.98 -3.03 3.54
N PRO A 655 -3.21 -2.53 3.70
CA PRO A 655 -3.45 -1.12 3.98
C PRO A 655 -3.11 -0.78 5.43
N ALA A 656 -2.72 0.47 5.68
CA ALA A 656 -2.44 0.98 7.02
C ALA A 656 -2.73 2.48 7.13
N LEU A 657 -3.30 2.90 8.27
CA LEU A 657 -3.65 4.30 8.56
C LEU A 657 -2.85 4.80 9.77
N SER A 658 -2.21 5.96 9.64
CA SER A 658 -1.58 6.69 10.75
C SER A 658 -2.49 7.83 11.19
N ALA A 659 -2.76 7.93 12.49
CA ALA A 659 -3.59 8.97 13.10
C ALA A 659 -2.88 9.59 14.32
N PRO A 660 -2.81 10.94 14.42
CA PRO A 660 -2.22 11.61 15.57
C PRO A 660 -3.03 11.36 16.84
N VAL A 661 -2.34 11.09 17.95
CA VAL A 661 -2.93 10.74 19.24
C VAL A 661 -2.33 11.51 20.41
N GLY A 662 -1.36 12.36 20.18
CA GLY A 662 -0.77 13.15 21.24
C GLY A 662 0.54 13.78 20.83
N TYR A 663 1.27 14.21 21.84
CA TYR A 663 2.50 14.96 21.67
C TYR A 663 3.53 14.56 22.73
N ALA A 664 4.80 14.65 22.40
CA ALA A 664 5.93 14.47 23.30
C ALA A 664 6.73 15.77 23.45
N ASP A 665 7.46 15.87 24.56
CA ASP A 665 8.43 16.94 24.76
C ASP A 665 9.60 16.78 23.75
N PRO A 666 10.03 17.88 23.11
CA PRO A 666 11.19 17.84 22.24
C PRO A 666 12.49 17.74 23.06
N VAL A 667 13.50 17.08 22.49
CA VAL A 667 14.88 17.13 22.98
C VAL A 667 15.58 18.47 22.72
N GLU A 668 15.12 19.27 21.76
CA GLU A 668 15.66 20.60 21.43
C GLU A 668 14.58 21.51 20.84
N GLY A 669 14.64 22.81 21.16
CA GLY A 669 13.71 23.81 20.66
C GLY A 669 12.42 23.91 21.48
N GLU A 670 11.64 24.94 21.16
CA GLU A 670 10.32 25.17 21.76
C GLU A 670 9.22 24.34 21.07
N GLY A 671 8.05 24.22 21.71
CA GLY A 671 6.91 23.48 21.17
C GLY A 671 6.85 22.02 21.60
N ARG A 672 6.24 21.19 20.75
CA ARG A 672 5.94 19.78 21.00
C ARG A 672 6.23 18.95 19.75
N VAL A 673 6.39 17.64 19.88
CA VAL A 673 6.55 16.74 18.73
C VAL A 673 5.36 15.79 18.65
N PRO A 674 4.60 15.73 17.54
CA PRO A 674 3.42 14.87 17.46
C PRO A 674 3.76 13.37 17.56
N VAL A 675 2.79 12.59 18.04
CA VAL A 675 2.85 11.13 18.15
C VAL A 675 1.57 10.55 17.57
N SER A 676 1.70 9.46 16.81
CA SER A 676 0.60 8.79 16.12
C SER A 676 0.53 7.30 16.43
N VAL A 677 -0.69 6.79 16.41
CA VAL A 677 -0.98 5.36 16.36
C VAL A 677 -1.18 4.94 14.90
N MET A 678 -0.77 3.72 14.58
CA MET A 678 -1.03 3.08 13.29
C MET A 678 -1.96 1.88 13.48
N GLY A 679 -2.98 1.80 12.62
CA GLY A 679 -3.78 0.59 12.42
C GLY A 679 -3.47 -0.04 11.06
N MET A 680 -3.17 -1.33 11.03
CA MET A 680 -2.97 -2.12 9.80
C MET A 680 -4.11 -3.13 9.65
N GLY A 681 -4.78 -3.05 8.50
CA GLY A 681 -5.95 -3.88 8.17
C GLY A 681 -5.61 -5.04 7.25
N GLU A 682 -6.60 -5.88 6.99
CA GLU A 682 -6.52 -6.92 5.96
C GLU A 682 -6.50 -6.27 4.56
N TRP A 683 -5.97 -6.98 3.57
CA TRP A 683 -5.97 -6.53 2.19
C TRP A 683 -7.37 -6.09 1.71
N GLY A 684 -7.44 -4.90 1.12
CA GLY A 684 -8.68 -4.28 0.63
C GLY A 684 -9.66 -3.82 1.72
N SER A 685 -9.24 -3.77 2.99
CA SER A 685 -10.10 -3.36 4.10
C SER A 685 -9.99 -1.87 4.46
N GLU A 686 -9.71 -1.00 3.49
CA GLU A 686 -9.57 0.45 3.75
C GLU A 686 -10.83 1.05 4.39
N ASP A 687 -12.04 0.63 3.99
CA ASP A 687 -13.29 1.13 4.60
C ASP A 687 -13.35 0.83 6.11
N ALA A 688 -12.90 -0.35 6.53
CA ALA A 688 -12.81 -0.69 7.94
C ALA A 688 -11.72 0.12 8.67
N LEU A 689 -10.60 0.39 8.00
CA LEU A 689 -9.53 1.24 8.56
C LEU A 689 -9.94 2.70 8.67
N LEU A 690 -10.74 3.23 7.75
CA LEU A 690 -11.35 4.55 7.90
C LEU A 690 -12.22 4.58 9.14
N GLY A 691 -13.08 3.56 9.35
CA GLY A 691 -13.86 3.41 10.59
C GLY A 691 -13.00 3.46 11.87
N PHE A 692 -11.90 2.70 11.89
CA PHE A 692 -10.92 2.77 12.98
C PHE A 692 -10.31 4.17 13.15
N GLY A 693 -9.93 4.83 12.04
CA GLY A 693 -9.36 6.18 12.08
C GLY A 693 -10.32 7.22 12.67
N TYR A 694 -11.63 7.11 12.39
CA TYR A 694 -12.64 7.96 13.02
C TYR A 694 -12.78 7.71 14.51
N ASP A 695 -12.79 6.44 14.94
CA ASP A 695 -12.80 6.10 16.37
C ASP A 695 -11.55 6.68 17.09
N VAL A 696 -10.40 6.77 16.41
CA VAL A 696 -9.18 7.40 16.95
C VAL A 696 -9.25 8.93 16.93
N GLU A 697 -9.77 9.56 15.88
CA GLU A 697 -9.89 11.01 15.79
C GLU A 697 -10.75 11.60 16.92
N GLU A 698 -11.76 10.86 17.38
CA GLU A 698 -12.54 11.27 18.55
C GLU A 698 -11.73 11.36 19.84
N TYR A 699 -10.77 10.45 20.04
CA TYR A 699 -9.86 10.55 21.17
C TYR A 699 -9.10 11.88 21.13
N LEU A 700 -8.57 12.25 19.97
CA LEU A 700 -7.81 13.49 19.77
C LEU A 700 -8.66 14.75 20.02
N ASN A 701 -9.92 14.74 19.59
CA ASN A 701 -10.80 15.91 19.67
C ASN A 701 -11.55 16.03 21.00
N GLY A 702 -11.78 14.92 21.72
CA GLY A 702 -12.65 14.91 22.90
C GLY A 702 -12.03 14.39 24.20
N ALA A 703 -10.99 13.56 24.14
CA ALA A 703 -10.45 12.88 25.32
C ALA A 703 -8.98 13.20 25.61
N LEU A 704 -8.22 13.67 24.62
CA LEU A 704 -6.86 14.16 24.83
C LEU A 704 -6.91 15.47 25.63
N GLU A 705 -6.20 15.52 26.75
CA GLU A 705 -6.07 16.74 27.55
C GLU A 705 -5.44 17.87 26.72
N GLY A 706 -6.09 19.03 26.69
CA GLY A 706 -5.71 20.15 25.83
C GLY A 706 -6.12 20.01 24.36
N GLY A 707 -6.63 18.84 23.95
CA GLY A 707 -7.09 18.55 22.60
C GLY A 707 -6.00 18.62 21.53
N ARG A 708 -6.43 18.76 20.28
CA ARG A 708 -5.52 18.95 19.15
C ARG A 708 -4.82 20.31 19.23
N GLN A 709 -3.54 20.35 18.87
CA GLN A 709 -2.74 21.57 18.84
C GLN A 709 -2.42 21.94 17.40
N ARG A 710 -2.60 23.22 17.05
CA ARG A 710 -2.08 23.76 15.78
C ARG A 710 -0.59 24.11 15.96
N PRO A 711 0.28 23.78 15.00
CA PRO A 711 1.68 24.12 15.07
C PRO A 711 1.93 25.63 15.03
N GLY A 712 3.09 26.09 15.48
CA GLY A 712 3.49 27.50 15.36
C GLY A 712 3.63 27.97 13.90
N ALA A 713 3.90 27.05 12.98
CA ALA A 713 3.91 27.32 11.54
C ALA A 713 2.52 27.27 10.88
N TRP A 714 1.43 27.11 11.64
CA TRP A 714 0.10 26.97 11.07
C TRP A 714 -0.44 28.30 10.51
N VAL A 715 -1.07 28.25 9.33
CA VAL A 715 -1.65 29.41 8.65
C VAL A 715 -3.14 29.22 8.44
N ASP A 716 -3.93 30.26 8.74
CA ASP A 716 -5.36 30.31 8.45
C ASP A 716 -5.61 30.84 7.03
N VAL A 717 -5.44 29.98 6.03
CA VAL A 717 -5.59 30.40 4.61
C VAL A 717 -7.01 30.89 4.29
N LEU A 718 -8.05 30.26 4.87
CA LEU A 718 -9.44 30.69 4.66
C LEU A 718 -9.70 32.08 5.23
N LYS A 719 -9.14 32.39 6.42
CA LYS A 719 -9.23 33.73 7.00
C LYS A 719 -8.49 34.75 6.14
N LEU A 720 -7.25 34.47 5.72
CA LEU A 720 -6.48 35.35 4.85
C LEU A 720 -7.23 35.65 3.54
N ALA A 721 -7.87 34.64 2.95
CA ALA A 721 -8.65 34.79 1.73
C ALA A 721 -9.97 35.58 1.91
N ALA A 722 -10.54 35.59 3.13
CA ALA A 722 -11.74 36.35 3.45
C ALA A 722 -11.43 37.82 3.80
N GLU A 723 -10.29 38.08 4.43
CA GLU A 723 -9.83 39.43 4.79
C GLU A 723 -9.30 40.22 3.57
N GLY A 724 -8.90 39.50 2.51
CA GLY A 724 -8.26 40.08 1.32
C GLY A 724 -6.77 40.39 1.56
N PRO A 725 -6.02 40.79 0.52
CA PRO A 725 -4.61 41.12 0.68
C PRO A 725 -4.45 42.27 1.69
N SER A 726 -3.64 42.04 2.73
CA SER A 726 -3.23 43.07 3.68
C SER A 726 -2.64 44.24 2.90
N LYS A 727 -3.27 45.41 2.98
CA LYS A 727 -2.83 46.63 2.29
C LYS A 727 -1.42 47.06 2.70
#